data_AF-A0A9D4JQP8-F1
#
_entry.id   AF-A0A9D4JQP8-F1
#
_cell.length_a   1.000
_cell.length_b   1.000
_cell.length_c   1.000
_cell.angle_alpha   90.00
_cell.angle_beta   90.00
_cell.angle_gamma   90.00
#
_symmetry.space_group_name_H-M   'P 1'
#
loop_
_entity.id
_entity.type
_entity.pdbx_description
1 polymer ?
#
loop_
_entity_poly.entity_id
_entity_poly.type
_entity_poly.pdbx_seq_one_letter_code
_entity_poly.pdbx_strand_id
1 'polypeptide(L)'
;MSDRDTPGVDGGPGEAEDPLKYAAPISAVPPKVIHQEESQVEVSASPAFQCLDEMFHEGKLTGTKVAFLKSKYTELHEMLKGTRESETNLLRQAKDFSTELERQRSELEKADNFPDSSNTEVSKMREQLLKYNNDLKQAQERQYQLEYQIEISTEEKKLMDREYARMPKSGEIEKKIKELQQACDEMKKEIVQRQLEVKTLKEDLEASNRQVKKDHVEYEKLQEKLENLKGDLVQVNNVPNQIAKEADKLNRKNNELLTQLAEFDYESKGLKAEKTALEMKVKELQDEKYETDNEVERQKQALNDKDRELEQIQKDFNYAKDKDAVLMGDRATLDLNLRHIHLEKKNAHDVHSRKMREKDKDLRNLKKAELHLRVAEENLNHSKLIHEKIKSQVDSLPKDDGTAAKKREELQKEVDQTKRALAQQNSLTAVEHVRLEASAAEEQNLLYEQSDLRIEVVELTRLAAIKADEREQKARDFMRAEMRYHKAVEDLKTKQLLIQDHEKKYKEMQIKLKDFAKLYDVIKNERNKCVNLIQTSTQKAAEMREKIKILQNEIEILRTAVTQKDRHLQKQRLKHMNSVVIRDSLRNEVAKQQRIEEEMQAKRSQQKMDIGKLNMMINSAEEQMTKLRNRYEKAITHRNERGIKLIERNEEVCIFYEKVNIQDQMIRNGTVELQAREEEIRFLKMQMNEEKRFTSVLYAQLPNKVSYEQELVTLQIQLQQCQDRMLELEKEIENPYDEKRVRYLEGKDLPPAEMHEKIEDLETRLSEKEETLLEKDLIFEQVTRLVGRVRNKAMTGKDDTLDLAKKVNELQAKIKDTTRKMMAMVSEVSMNQANAMKLQQGLKEKESELEQCYIRMEKGEPPSEDIERAWLKLLRDEERKVLEMEEKRLIEEEEEQYQTSGGVTTTAEPRPNAYIPDDDSELPIPRPYGKHAPFKPNEPGSTMRHIRKPVPKPIEI
;
A
#
# COMPACT_ATOMS: atom_id res chain seq x y z
N MET A 1 -47.78 -53.52 17.66
CA MET A 1 -46.72 -53.53 18.68
C MET A 1 -46.21 -52.10 18.76
N SER A 2 -46.63 -51.25 19.72
CA SER A 2 -46.53 -51.32 21.20
C SER A 2 -45.13 -50.89 21.70
N ASP A 3 -44.93 -50.12 22.77
CA ASP A 3 -45.78 -49.37 23.74
C ASP A 3 -44.81 -48.58 24.67
N ARG A 4 -45.10 -47.49 25.42
CA ARG A 4 -46.15 -46.44 25.53
C ARG A 4 -45.53 -45.30 26.41
N ASP A 5 -46.12 -44.27 27.04
CA ASP A 5 -47.46 -43.69 27.32
C ASP A 5 -47.21 -42.14 27.54
N THR A 6 -47.91 -41.15 26.96
CA THR A 6 -49.19 -40.45 27.36
C THR A 6 -49.12 -39.51 28.59
N PRO A 7 -50.07 -38.53 28.79
CA PRO A 7 -50.59 -37.54 27.81
C PRO A 7 -50.91 -36.10 28.36
N GLY A 8 -51.21 -35.16 27.45
CA GLY A 8 -52.23 -34.09 27.64
C GLY A 8 -51.77 -32.64 27.97
N VAL A 9 -52.53 -31.56 27.71
CA VAL A 9 -53.80 -31.37 26.93
C VAL A 9 -53.83 -29.97 26.29
N ASP A 10 -54.29 -29.93 25.03
CA ASP A 10 -54.90 -28.88 24.17
C ASP A 10 -55.14 -27.40 24.62
N GLY A 11 -55.24 -26.49 23.62
CA GLY A 11 -55.91 -25.17 23.75
C GLY A 11 -55.09 -23.90 23.41
N GLY A 12 -55.37 -23.27 22.26
CA GLY A 12 -55.03 -21.85 21.95
C GLY A 12 -56.32 -21.00 21.77
N PRO A 13 -56.33 -19.89 20.99
CA PRO A 13 -55.24 -19.15 20.33
C PRO A 13 -55.24 -17.63 20.65
N GLY A 14 -54.32 -16.86 20.04
CA GLY A 14 -54.07 -15.44 20.40
C GLY A 14 -54.90 -14.36 19.71
N GLU A 15 -54.43 -13.11 19.76
CA GLU A 15 -54.69 -12.03 18.78
C GLU A 15 -53.69 -10.87 18.96
N ALA A 16 -53.76 -9.82 18.11
CA ALA A 16 -52.76 -8.75 17.98
C ALA A 16 -53.31 -7.33 18.27
N GLU A 17 -52.45 -6.31 18.13
CA GLU A 17 -52.60 -4.93 18.59
C GLU A 17 -53.76 -4.12 17.95
N ASP A 18 -54.36 -3.19 18.73
CA ASP A 18 -55.24 -2.10 18.26
C ASP A 18 -55.03 -0.85 19.18
N PRO A 19 -55.24 0.41 18.73
CA PRO A 19 -54.53 1.56 19.30
C PRO A 19 -55.24 2.31 20.45
N LEU A 20 -54.43 3.14 21.14
CA LEU A 20 -54.78 3.96 22.30
C LEU A 20 -56.01 4.86 22.10
N LYS A 21 -57.06 4.64 22.92
CA LYS A 21 -58.13 5.61 23.16
C LYS A 21 -57.81 6.47 24.38
N TYR A 22 -58.08 7.78 24.27
CA TYR A 22 -58.01 8.70 25.40
C TYR A 22 -59.04 8.29 26.48
N ALA A 23 -58.59 8.12 27.72
CA ALA A 23 -59.47 7.85 28.86
C ALA A 23 -60.10 9.16 29.38
N ALA A 24 -61.35 9.07 29.83
CA ALA A 24 -62.03 10.20 30.48
C ALA A 24 -61.47 10.47 31.89
N PRO A 25 -61.42 11.73 32.35
CA PRO A 25 -60.94 12.04 33.70
C PRO A 25 -61.87 11.46 34.78
N ILE A 26 -61.27 10.85 35.81
CA ILE A 26 -62.00 10.22 36.90
C ILE A 26 -62.66 11.30 37.77
N SER A 27 -63.99 11.44 37.66
CA SER A 27 -64.77 12.32 38.52
C SER A 27 -64.89 11.73 39.92
N ALA A 28 -63.98 12.11 40.82
CA ALA A 28 -64.01 11.71 42.22
C ALA A 28 -65.26 12.24 42.94
N VAL A 29 -66.24 11.36 43.19
CA VAL A 29 -67.39 11.66 44.04
C VAL A 29 -66.92 11.69 45.50
N PRO A 30 -67.19 12.76 46.28
CA PRO A 30 -66.75 12.83 47.66
C PRO A 30 -67.44 11.74 48.52
N PRO A 31 -66.73 11.10 49.47
CA PRO A 31 -67.28 10.03 50.28
C PRO A 31 -68.42 10.54 51.18
N LYS A 32 -69.48 9.74 51.29
CA LYS A 32 -70.55 10.00 52.28
C LYS A 32 -70.01 9.76 53.68
N VAL A 33 -69.77 10.84 54.42
CA VAL A 33 -69.45 10.78 55.86
C VAL A 33 -70.64 10.18 56.60
N ILE A 34 -70.45 8.98 57.15
CA ILE A 34 -71.32 8.43 58.18
C ILE A 34 -70.85 9.04 59.50
N HIS A 35 -71.65 9.92 60.08
CA HIS A 35 -71.42 10.39 61.45
C HIS A 35 -71.68 9.23 62.43
N GLN A 36 -70.62 8.51 62.82
CA GLN A 36 -70.64 7.79 64.10
C GLN A 36 -70.45 8.82 65.21
N GLU A 37 -71.49 9.03 66.01
CA GLU A 37 -71.42 9.80 67.25
C GLU A 37 -70.71 8.97 68.33
N GLU A 38 -69.40 8.79 68.18
CA GLU A 38 -68.55 8.50 69.33
C GLU A 38 -68.60 9.71 70.27
N SER A 39 -69.40 9.57 71.33
CA SER A 39 -69.61 10.58 72.36
C SER A 39 -68.28 11.14 72.90
N GLN A 40 -68.32 12.37 73.39
CA GLN A 40 -67.17 13.02 74.05
C GLN A 40 -66.89 12.37 75.41
N VAL A 41 -66.22 11.22 75.38
CA VAL A 41 -65.66 10.57 76.57
C VAL A 41 -64.51 11.42 77.07
N GLU A 42 -64.60 11.95 78.29
CA GLU A 42 -63.46 12.62 78.93
C GLU A 42 -62.26 11.66 79.01
N VAL A 43 -61.04 12.16 78.82
CA VAL A 43 -59.83 11.33 78.75
C VAL A 43 -59.66 10.43 79.99
N SER A 44 -60.11 10.94 81.15
CA SER A 44 -60.23 10.25 82.44
C SER A 44 -61.06 8.96 82.42
N ALA A 45 -62.07 8.88 81.56
CA ALA A 45 -63.00 7.75 81.45
C ALA A 45 -62.64 6.76 80.32
N SER A 46 -61.51 6.97 79.62
CA SER A 46 -60.99 5.99 78.66
C SER A 46 -60.59 4.68 79.37
N PRO A 47 -60.89 3.49 78.79
CA PRO A 47 -60.41 2.20 79.32
C PRO A 47 -58.89 2.16 79.51
N ALA A 48 -58.12 2.87 78.67
CA ALA A 48 -56.66 2.96 78.81
C ALA A 48 -56.24 3.75 80.07
N PHE A 49 -57.01 4.76 80.47
CA PHE A 49 -56.78 5.50 81.71
C PHE A 49 -57.15 4.66 82.95
N GLN A 50 -58.23 3.88 82.84
CA GLN A 50 -58.71 2.99 83.90
C GLN A 50 -57.72 1.85 84.17
N CYS A 51 -57.25 1.13 83.14
CA CYS A 51 -56.25 0.08 83.33
C CYS A 51 -54.89 0.62 83.84
N LEU A 52 -54.56 1.88 83.57
CA LEU A 52 -53.38 2.53 84.19
C LEU A 52 -53.57 2.81 85.69
N ASP A 53 -54.81 3.05 86.16
CA ASP A 53 -55.10 3.09 87.60
C ASP A 53 -55.17 1.70 88.23
N GLU A 54 -55.71 0.69 87.54
CA GLU A 54 -55.73 -0.70 88.04
C GLU A 54 -54.29 -1.20 88.27
N MET A 55 -53.39 -1.01 87.30
CA MET A 55 -51.97 -1.35 87.44
C MET A 55 -51.22 -0.53 88.50
N PHE A 56 -51.76 0.63 88.91
CA PHE A 56 -51.27 1.38 90.07
C PHE A 56 -51.73 0.74 91.39
N HIS A 57 -53.01 0.40 91.51
CA HIS A 57 -53.58 -0.22 92.72
C HIS A 57 -53.06 -1.64 92.95
N GLU A 58 -52.73 -2.38 91.89
CA GLU A 58 -52.01 -3.66 91.98
C GLU A 58 -50.52 -3.52 92.36
N GLY A 59 -50.00 -2.30 92.52
CA GLY A 59 -48.59 -2.02 92.87
C GLY A 59 -47.57 -2.31 91.75
N LYS A 60 -48.03 -2.66 90.54
CA LYS A 60 -47.17 -3.04 89.40
C LYS A 60 -46.51 -1.83 88.73
N LEU A 61 -47.09 -0.64 88.86
CA LEU A 61 -46.52 0.62 88.38
C LEU A 61 -46.39 1.64 89.53
N THR A 62 -45.28 2.39 89.55
CA THR A 62 -45.12 3.53 90.45
C THR A 62 -45.92 4.74 89.97
N GLY A 63 -46.45 5.55 90.90
CA GLY A 63 -47.36 6.65 90.58
C GLY A 63 -46.77 7.70 89.61
N THR A 64 -45.46 7.93 89.66
CA THR A 64 -44.74 8.78 88.68
C THR A 64 -44.77 8.22 87.26
N LYS A 65 -44.73 6.89 87.11
CA LYS A 65 -44.79 6.22 85.80
C LYS A 65 -46.22 6.14 85.26
N VAL A 66 -47.20 5.99 86.15
CA VAL A 66 -48.64 6.08 85.81
C VAL A 66 -48.99 7.49 85.34
N ALA A 67 -48.57 8.53 86.07
CA ALA A 67 -48.76 9.92 85.67
C ALA A 67 -48.11 10.24 84.31
N PHE A 68 -46.91 9.73 84.05
CA PHE A 68 -46.24 9.89 82.74
C PHE A 68 -47.01 9.20 81.60
N LEU A 69 -47.46 7.96 81.80
CA LEU A 69 -48.23 7.23 80.78
C LEU A 69 -49.60 7.86 80.52
N LYS A 70 -50.29 8.34 81.57
CA LYS A 70 -51.53 9.11 81.46
C LYS A 70 -51.32 10.43 80.71
N SER A 71 -50.26 11.17 81.03
CA SER A 71 -49.88 12.39 80.29
C SER A 71 -49.63 12.11 78.81
N LYS A 72 -48.89 11.03 78.48
CA LYS A 72 -48.66 10.63 77.08
C LYS A 72 -49.92 10.16 76.36
N TYR A 73 -50.85 9.48 77.04
CA TYR A 73 -52.15 9.14 76.45
C TYR A 73 -53.01 10.40 76.20
N THR A 74 -52.95 11.39 77.11
CA THR A 74 -53.65 12.67 76.95
C THR A 74 -53.11 13.44 75.75
N GLU A 75 -51.79 13.61 75.62
CA GLU A 75 -51.16 14.22 74.43
C GLU A 75 -51.62 13.55 73.12
N LEU A 76 -51.69 12.22 73.10
CA LEU A 76 -52.05 11.44 71.91
C LEU A 76 -53.54 11.58 71.56
N HIS A 77 -54.41 11.65 72.56
CA HIS A 77 -55.83 11.95 72.37
C HIS A 77 -56.04 13.40 71.89
N GLU A 78 -55.29 14.36 72.42
CA GLU A 78 -55.37 15.78 72.07
C GLU A 78 -54.86 16.01 70.63
N MET A 79 -53.77 15.34 70.24
CA MET A 79 -53.33 15.20 68.85
C MET A 79 -54.44 14.63 67.94
N LEU A 80 -55.05 13.49 68.29
CA LEU A 80 -56.11 12.86 67.50
C LEU A 80 -57.33 13.77 67.33
N LYS A 81 -57.70 14.52 68.37
CA LYS A 81 -58.75 15.54 68.32
C LYS A 81 -58.37 16.66 67.34
N GLY A 82 -57.16 17.19 67.44
CA GLY A 82 -56.63 18.19 66.50
C GLY A 82 -56.64 17.70 65.04
N THR A 83 -56.33 16.43 64.79
CA THR A 83 -56.41 15.85 63.44
C THR A 83 -57.85 15.78 62.94
N ARG A 84 -58.83 15.36 63.76
CA ARG A 84 -60.27 15.33 63.39
C ARG A 84 -60.82 16.75 63.18
N GLU A 85 -60.38 17.75 63.95
CA GLU A 85 -60.72 19.17 63.76
C GLU A 85 -60.07 19.76 62.50
N SER A 86 -58.85 19.34 62.14
CA SER A 86 -58.22 19.71 60.87
C SER A 86 -58.93 19.06 59.67
N GLU A 87 -59.29 17.78 59.76
CA GLU A 87 -60.00 17.03 58.72
C GLU A 87 -61.38 17.65 58.43
N THR A 88 -62.15 17.97 59.46
CA THR A 88 -63.47 18.61 59.30
C THR A 88 -63.36 20.03 58.74
N ASN A 89 -62.32 20.80 59.07
CA ASN A 89 -62.05 22.09 58.42
C ASN A 89 -61.64 21.94 56.95
N LEU A 90 -60.82 20.95 56.60
CA LEU A 90 -60.44 20.67 55.21
C LEU A 90 -61.64 20.20 54.38
N LEU A 91 -62.51 19.35 54.94
CA LEU A 91 -63.77 18.95 54.30
C LEU A 91 -64.72 20.14 54.09
N ARG A 92 -64.75 21.11 55.01
CA ARG A 92 -65.50 22.37 54.83
C ARG A 92 -64.94 23.20 53.69
N GLN A 93 -63.62 23.44 53.68
CA GLN A 93 -62.95 24.18 52.60
C GLN A 93 -63.16 23.51 51.22
N ALA A 94 -63.07 22.18 51.15
CA ALA A 94 -63.36 21.43 49.92
C ALA A 94 -64.81 21.63 49.42
N LYS A 95 -65.77 21.77 50.35
CA LYS A 95 -67.17 22.05 50.04
C LYS A 95 -67.35 23.48 49.52
N ASP A 96 -66.72 24.45 50.18
CA ASP A 96 -66.74 25.86 49.78
C ASP A 96 -66.11 26.02 48.38
N PHE A 97 -64.93 25.42 48.13
CA PHE A 97 -64.30 25.39 46.80
C PHE A 97 -65.15 24.66 45.74
N SER A 98 -65.89 23.61 46.10
CA SER A 98 -66.83 22.96 45.16
C SER A 98 -67.94 23.92 44.73
N THR A 99 -68.50 24.72 45.64
CA THR A 99 -69.54 25.71 45.28
C THR A 99 -69.00 26.85 44.43
N GLU A 100 -67.75 27.27 44.65
CA GLU A 100 -67.08 28.28 43.82
C GLU A 100 -66.73 27.75 42.42
N LEU A 101 -66.32 26.48 42.30
CA LEU A 101 -66.15 25.80 41.00
C LEU A 101 -67.47 25.72 40.23
N GLU A 102 -68.59 25.45 40.91
CA GLU A 102 -69.92 25.39 40.31
C GLU A 102 -70.39 26.78 39.83
N ARG A 103 -70.10 27.83 40.61
CA ARG A 103 -70.31 29.24 40.23
C ARG A 103 -69.51 29.60 38.97
N GLN A 104 -68.22 29.30 38.94
CA GLN A 104 -67.32 29.59 37.80
C GLN A 104 -67.73 28.81 36.53
N ARG A 105 -68.18 27.56 36.66
CA ARG A 105 -68.75 26.80 35.54
C ARG A 105 -69.99 27.48 34.94
N SER A 106 -70.89 28.00 35.77
CA SER A 106 -72.05 28.75 35.29
C SER A 106 -71.69 30.11 34.65
N GLU A 107 -70.52 30.67 34.94
CA GLU A 107 -70.02 31.88 34.26
C GLU A 107 -69.36 31.56 32.91
N LEU A 108 -68.64 30.44 32.81
CA LEU A 108 -68.14 29.89 31.54
C LEU A 108 -69.26 29.51 30.58
N GLU A 109 -70.28 28.80 31.04
CA GLU A 109 -71.43 28.39 30.21
C GLU A 109 -72.22 29.59 29.65
N LYS A 110 -72.16 30.76 30.31
CA LYS A 110 -72.70 32.03 29.80
C LYS A 110 -71.78 32.72 28.80
N ALA A 111 -70.47 32.45 28.83
CA ALA A 111 -69.50 32.98 27.87
C ALA A 111 -69.53 32.19 26.54
N ASP A 112 -69.75 30.88 26.59
CA ASP A 112 -69.83 30.01 25.40
C ASP A 112 -71.12 30.22 24.59
N ASN A 113 -72.20 30.74 25.22
CA ASN A 113 -73.47 31.05 24.56
C ASN A 113 -73.48 32.42 23.84
N PHE A 114 -72.35 32.85 23.24
CA PHE A 114 -72.25 34.10 22.49
C PHE A 114 -72.34 33.84 20.96
N PRO A 115 -73.12 34.62 20.18
CA PRO A 115 -73.40 34.28 18.78
C PRO A 115 -72.21 34.55 17.84
N ASP A 116 -71.71 33.46 17.23
CA ASP A 116 -70.54 33.35 16.33
C ASP A 116 -70.64 34.08 14.97
N SER A 117 -71.49 35.11 14.85
CA SER A 117 -71.83 35.76 13.56
C SER A 117 -71.73 37.30 13.57
N SER A 118 -70.93 37.88 14.47
CA SER A 118 -70.62 39.33 14.46
C SER A 118 -69.15 39.62 14.16
N ASN A 119 -68.87 40.03 12.91
CA ASN A 119 -67.53 40.37 12.39
C ASN A 119 -67.03 41.74 12.93
N THR A 120 -66.92 41.84 14.25
CA THR A 120 -66.48 43.03 14.98
C THR A 120 -64.95 43.11 15.05
N GLU A 121 -64.41 44.32 15.21
CA GLU A 121 -62.97 44.53 15.35
C GLU A 121 -62.38 43.81 16.58
N VAL A 122 -63.17 43.65 17.65
CA VAL A 122 -62.80 42.87 18.85
C VAL A 122 -62.51 41.41 18.50
N SER A 123 -63.24 40.80 17.56
CA SER A 123 -62.98 39.42 17.12
C SER A 123 -61.64 39.31 16.37
N LYS A 124 -61.37 40.23 15.43
CA LYS A 124 -60.08 40.29 14.71
C LYS A 124 -58.90 40.59 15.63
N MET A 125 -59.10 41.48 16.62
CA MET A 125 -58.10 41.78 17.64
C MET A 125 -57.83 40.56 18.52
N ARG A 126 -58.86 39.78 18.89
CA ARG A 126 -58.69 38.50 19.60
C ARG A 126 -57.94 37.47 18.74
N GLU A 127 -58.30 37.31 17.47
CA GLU A 127 -57.61 36.39 16.54
C GLU A 127 -56.12 36.75 16.39
N GLN A 128 -55.81 38.04 16.21
CA GLN A 128 -54.42 38.52 16.16
C GLN A 128 -53.68 38.32 17.48
N LEU A 129 -54.30 38.62 18.62
CA LEU A 129 -53.69 38.45 19.94
C LEU A 129 -53.42 36.97 20.23
N LEU A 130 -54.37 36.08 19.93
CA LEU A 130 -54.23 34.63 20.10
C LEU A 130 -53.14 34.07 19.18
N LYS A 131 -53.04 34.57 17.94
CA LYS A 131 -51.91 34.27 17.04
C LYS A 131 -50.57 34.73 17.63
N TYR A 132 -50.44 36.00 18.04
CA TYR A 132 -49.20 36.51 18.63
C TYR A 132 -48.82 35.78 19.93
N ASN A 133 -49.80 35.32 20.72
CA ASN A 133 -49.54 34.55 21.94
C ASN A 133 -49.05 33.12 21.62
N ASN A 134 -49.56 32.49 20.56
CA ASN A 134 -49.04 31.23 20.04
C ASN A 134 -47.63 31.39 19.43
N ASP A 135 -47.40 32.46 18.65
CA ASP A 135 -46.08 32.78 18.10
C ASP A 135 -45.05 33.06 19.22
N LEU A 136 -45.46 33.78 20.28
CA LEU A 136 -44.65 34.01 21.49
C LEU A 136 -44.33 32.69 22.21
N LYS A 137 -45.34 31.84 22.45
CA LYS A 137 -45.14 30.56 23.14
C LYS A 137 -44.21 29.63 22.35
N GLN A 138 -44.36 29.57 21.02
CA GLN A 138 -43.45 28.82 20.16
C GLN A 138 -42.03 29.41 20.16
N ALA A 139 -41.87 30.73 20.30
CA ALA A 139 -40.55 31.35 20.49
C ALA A 139 -39.94 31.00 21.85
N GLN A 140 -40.73 30.95 22.93
CA GLN A 140 -40.29 30.53 24.26
C GLN A 140 -39.89 29.05 24.30
N GLU A 141 -40.66 28.16 23.66
CA GLU A 141 -40.32 26.73 23.52
C GLU A 141 -39.00 26.53 22.74
N ARG A 142 -38.77 27.32 21.68
CA ARG A 142 -37.47 27.34 20.96
C ARG A 142 -36.34 27.90 21.81
N GLN A 143 -36.58 28.96 22.58
CA GLN A 143 -35.57 29.52 23.49
C GLN A 143 -35.14 28.49 24.52
N TYR A 144 -36.09 27.81 25.19
CA TYR A 144 -35.82 26.75 26.14
C TYR A 144 -35.02 25.58 25.52
N GLN A 145 -35.36 25.17 24.29
CA GLN A 145 -34.60 24.15 23.55
C GLN A 145 -33.16 24.58 23.23
N LEU A 146 -32.95 25.86 22.90
CA LEU A 146 -31.62 26.42 22.63
C LEU A 146 -30.79 26.58 23.92
N GLU A 147 -31.40 27.03 25.00
CA GLU A 147 -30.77 27.13 26.33
C GLU A 147 -30.33 25.75 26.84
N TYR A 148 -31.19 24.73 26.70
CA TYR A 148 -30.85 23.33 27.01
C TYR A 148 -29.71 22.77 26.14
N GLN A 149 -29.68 23.07 24.84
CA GLN A 149 -28.56 22.69 23.96
C GLN A 149 -27.25 23.41 24.31
N ILE A 150 -27.32 24.69 24.70
CA ILE A 150 -26.17 25.46 25.19
C ILE A 150 -25.65 24.83 26.49
N GLU A 151 -26.53 24.47 27.43
CA GLU A 151 -26.14 23.85 28.69
C GLU A 151 -25.41 22.52 28.44
N ILE A 152 -25.99 21.60 27.66
CA ILE A 152 -25.34 20.35 27.22
C ILE A 152 -23.97 20.64 26.59
N SER A 153 -23.89 21.55 25.62
CA SER A 153 -22.63 21.87 24.94
C SER A 153 -21.58 22.48 25.89
N THR A 154 -21.99 23.18 26.96
CA THR A 154 -21.06 23.61 28.01
C THR A 154 -20.64 22.49 28.96
N GLU A 155 -21.46 21.46 29.16
CA GLU A 155 -21.07 20.26 29.92
C GLU A 155 -20.13 19.36 29.11
N GLU A 156 -20.42 19.13 27.83
CA GLU A 156 -19.51 18.49 26.88
C GLU A 156 -18.17 19.24 26.81
N LYS A 157 -18.20 20.58 26.74
CA LYS A 157 -16.97 21.38 26.82
C LYS A 157 -16.25 21.21 28.16
N LYS A 158 -16.93 21.25 29.31
CA LYS A 158 -16.30 21.01 30.63
C LYS A 158 -15.70 19.60 30.73
N LEU A 159 -16.27 18.60 30.06
CA LEU A 159 -15.70 17.26 29.94
C LEU A 159 -14.45 17.26 29.06
N MET A 160 -14.52 17.83 27.86
CA MET A 160 -13.37 17.97 26.94
C MET A 160 -12.22 18.75 27.57
N ASP A 161 -12.49 19.86 28.27
CA ASP A 161 -11.48 20.64 29.01
C ASP A 161 -10.83 19.81 30.14
N ARG A 162 -11.57 18.91 30.80
CA ARG A 162 -11.04 17.97 31.81
C ARG A 162 -10.23 16.83 31.20
N GLU A 163 -10.61 16.32 30.04
CA GLU A 163 -9.84 15.30 29.32
C GLU A 163 -8.57 15.90 28.72
N TYR A 164 -8.63 17.10 28.17
CA TYR A 164 -7.46 17.88 27.73
C TYR A 164 -6.50 18.17 28.90
N ALA A 165 -7.01 18.43 30.10
CA ALA A 165 -6.20 18.55 31.32
C ALA A 165 -5.63 17.22 31.85
N ARG A 166 -6.14 16.07 31.39
CA ARG A 166 -5.60 14.72 31.69
C ARG A 166 -4.59 14.24 30.63
N MET A 167 -4.56 14.84 29.45
CA MET A 167 -3.52 14.59 28.45
C MET A 167 -2.16 15.06 28.99
N PRO A 168 -1.08 14.27 28.88
CA PRO A 168 0.25 14.70 29.32
C PRO A 168 0.71 15.94 28.56
N LYS A 169 1.42 16.85 29.23
CA LYS A 169 1.87 18.11 28.61
C LYS A 169 2.91 17.83 27.52
N SER A 170 2.98 18.68 26.49
CA SER A 170 3.83 18.46 25.30
C SER A 170 5.25 18.02 25.63
N GLY A 171 5.93 18.67 26.59
CA GLY A 171 7.29 18.32 27.01
C GLY A 171 7.47 16.93 27.62
N GLU A 172 6.43 16.36 28.26
CA GLU A 172 6.47 14.97 28.75
C GLU A 172 6.27 13.98 27.60
N ILE A 173 5.38 14.30 26.64
CA ILE A 173 5.18 13.51 25.42
C ILE A 173 6.45 13.55 24.56
N GLU A 174 7.04 14.72 24.35
CA GLU A 174 8.31 14.90 23.64
C GLU A 174 9.46 14.14 24.30
N LYS A 175 9.59 14.19 25.63
CA LYS A 175 10.61 13.42 26.36
C LYS A 175 10.40 11.92 26.17
N LYS A 176 9.16 11.44 26.27
CA LYS A 176 8.82 10.01 26.11
C LYS A 176 8.95 9.53 24.65
N ILE A 177 8.67 10.39 23.68
CA ILE A 177 8.97 10.17 22.25
C ILE A 177 10.48 10.07 22.04
N LYS A 178 11.27 10.93 22.69
CA LYS A 178 12.73 10.94 22.56
C LYS A 178 13.38 9.70 23.19
N GLU A 179 12.89 9.28 24.36
CA GLU A 179 13.25 8.01 25.02
C GLU A 179 12.87 6.81 24.14
N LEU A 180 11.66 6.80 23.56
CA LEU A 180 11.24 5.76 22.61
C LEU A 180 12.03 5.77 21.30
N GLN A 181 12.44 6.94 20.79
CA GLN A 181 13.31 7.04 19.61
C GLN A 181 14.71 6.51 19.90
N GLN A 182 15.29 6.79 21.08
CA GLN A 182 16.55 6.19 21.51
C GLN A 182 16.41 4.66 21.62
N ALA A 183 15.38 4.14 22.28
CA ALA A 183 15.13 2.71 22.37
C ALA A 183 14.88 2.05 20.99
N CYS A 184 14.18 2.73 20.08
CA CYS A 184 14.01 2.27 18.69
C CYS A 184 15.30 2.31 17.88
N ASP A 185 16.18 3.29 18.09
CA ASP A 185 17.48 3.38 17.40
C ASP A 185 18.51 2.40 17.98
N GLU A 186 18.40 2.05 19.26
CA GLU A 186 19.13 0.95 19.89
C GLU A 186 18.63 -0.41 19.39
N MET A 187 17.31 -0.64 19.34
CA MET A 187 16.75 -1.84 18.70
C MET A 187 17.12 -1.93 17.21
N LYS A 188 17.19 -0.82 16.46
CA LYS A 188 17.70 -0.85 15.07
C LYS A 188 19.16 -1.28 15.00
N LYS A 189 20.02 -0.81 15.92
CA LYS A 189 21.42 -1.25 15.99
C LYS A 189 21.52 -2.74 16.34
N GLU A 190 20.74 -3.21 17.32
CA GLU A 190 20.70 -4.63 17.65
C GLU A 190 20.18 -5.46 16.46
N ILE A 191 19.10 -5.04 15.79
CA ILE A 191 18.59 -5.72 14.59
C ILE A 191 19.64 -5.78 13.48
N VAL A 192 20.40 -4.71 13.24
CA VAL A 192 21.51 -4.71 12.26
C VAL A 192 22.64 -5.65 12.70
N GLN A 193 22.98 -5.69 13.98
CA GLN A 193 23.99 -6.60 14.52
C GLN A 193 23.55 -8.07 14.43
N ARG A 194 22.32 -8.39 14.84
CA ARG A 194 21.70 -9.72 14.69
C ARG A 194 21.58 -10.14 13.22
N GLN A 195 21.30 -9.20 12.31
CA GLN A 195 21.31 -9.46 10.86
C GLN A 195 22.73 -9.75 10.34
N LEU A 196 23.76 -9.13 10.91
CA LEU A 196 25.17 -9.42 10.61
C LEU A 196 25.55 -10.82 11.12
N GLU A 197 25.22 -11.16 12.37
CA GLU A 197 25.42 -12.47 12.98
C GLU A 197 24.69 -13.59 12.22
N VAL A 198 23.43 -13.36 11.83
CA VAL A 198 22.66 -14.30 10.98
C VAL A 198 23.24 -14.41 9.56
N LYS A 199 23.95 -13.38 9.06
CA LYS A 199 24.66 -13.45 7.79
C LYS A 199 25.95 -14.27 7.91
N THR A 200 26.79 -14.01 8.92
CA THR A 200 28.02 -14.79 9.13
C THR A 200 27.70 -16.27 9.42
N LEU A 201 26.72 -16.55 10.30
CA LEU A 201 26.29 -17.93 10.57
C LEU A 201 25.73 -18.66 9.34
N LYS A 202 25.15 -17.94 8.36
CA LYS A 202 24.75 -18.53 7.07
C LYS A 202 25.94 -18.77 6.14
N GLU A 203 26.90 -17.84 6.11
CA GLU A 203 28.13 -17.99 5.32
C GLU A 203 29.00 -19.14 5.87
N ASP A 204 29.08 -19.31 7.20
CA ASP A 204 29.71 -20.44 7.88
C ASP A 204 28.96 -21.76 7.64
N LEU A 205 27.62 -21.75 7.70
CA LEU A 205 26.79 -22.92 7.39
C LEU A 205 26.93 -23.33 5.92
N GLU A 206 27.02 -22.37 4.99
CA GLU A 206 27.33 -22.66 3.58
C GLU A 206 28.76 -23.19 3.39
N ALA A 207 29.76 -22.63 4.09
CA ALA A 207 31.13 -23.12 4.04
C ALA A 207 31.23 -24.56 4.56
N SER A 208 30.57 -24.86 5.69
CA SER A 208 30.46 -26.20 6.26
C SER A 208 29.76 -27.17 5.31
N ASN A 209 28.59 -26.80 4.74
CA ASN A 209 27.91 -27.62 3.74
C ASN A 209 28.74 -27.85 2.46
N ARG A 210 29.55 -26.87 2.03
CA ARG A 210 30.48 -27.02 0.90
C ARG A 210 31.66 -27.93 1.25
N GLN A 211 32.06 -28.01 2.52
CA GLN A 211 33.09 -28.95 2.96
C GLN A 211 32.53 -30.37 3.08
N VAL A 212 31.40 -30.55 3.78
CA VAL A 212 30.68 -31.83 3.87
C VAL A 212 30.40 -32.44 2.49
N LYS A 213 30.07 -31.62 1.48
CA LYS A 213 29.90 -32.10 0.09
C LYS A 213 31.19 -32.57 -0.58
N LYS A 214 32.36 -32.01 -0.24
CA LYS A 214 33.66 -32.54 -0.70
C LYS A 214 33.99 -33.83 0.04
N ASP A 215 33.84 -33.82 1.35
CA ASP A 215 34.14 -34.97 2.23
C ASP A 215 33.28 -36.17 1.83
N HIS A 216 32.02 -35.95 1.45
CA HIS A 216 31.12 -36.97 0.90
C HIS A 216 31.61 -37.52 -0.44
N VAL A 217 32.02 -36.66 -1.38
CA VAL A 217 32.57 -37.06 -2.69
C VAL A 217 33.94 -37.75 -2.57
N GLU A 218 34.72 -37.46 -1.52
CA GLU A 218 35.95 -38.20 -1.20
C GLU A 218 35.65 -39.53 -0.50
N TYR A 219 34.64 -39.58 0.36
CA TYR A 219 34.11 -40.80 0.97
C TYR A 219 33.56 -41.77 -0.09
N GLU A 220 32.76 -41.31 -1.06
CA GLU A 220 32.29 -42.12 -2.19
C GLU A 220 33.46 -42.74 -2.96
N LYS A 221 34.50 -41.95 -3.28
CA LYS A 221 35.72 -42.43 -3.96
C LYS A 221 36.58 -43.36 -3.11
N LEU A 222 36.48 -43.29 -1.79
CA LEU A 222 37.11 -44.25 -0.87
C LEU A 222 36.30 -45.54 -0.79
N GLN A 223 34.96 -45.45 -0.76
CA GLN A 223 34.05 -46.59 -0.77
C GLN A 223 34.15 -47.36 -2.10
N GLU A 224 34.21 -46.69 -3.24
CA GLU A 224 34.46 -47.27 -4.56
C GLU A 224 35.81 -48.03 -4.61
N LYS A 225 36.89 -47.45 -4.06
CA LYS A 225 38.20 -48.14 -3.96
C LYS A 225 38.13 -49.35 -3.02
N LEU A 226 37.35 -49.26 -1.94
CA LEU A 226 37.20 -50.34 -0.96
C LEU A 226 36.36 -51.49 -1.52
N GLU A 227 35.33 -51.21 -2.34
CA GLU A 227 34.62 -52.21 -3.14
C GLU A 227 35.54 -52.91 -4.15
N ASN A 228 36.34 -52.16 -4.91
CA ASN A 228 37.31 -52.76 -5.84
C ASN A 228 38.35 -53.65 -5.11
N LEU A 229 38.91 -53.17 -3.99
CA LEU A 229 39.85 -53.94 -3.16
C LEU A 229 39.22 -55.20 -2.53
N LYS A 230 37.92 -55.19 -2.19
CA LYS A 230 37.19 -56.41 -1.81
C LYS A 230 37.05 -57.38 -2.98
N GLY A 231 36.79 -56.86 -4.19
CA GLY A 231 36.71 -57.66 -5.42
C GLY A 231 38.00 -58.43 -5.69
N ASP A 232 39.14 -57.75 -5.64
CA ASP A 232 40.47 -58.35 -5.83
C ASP A 232 40.78 -59.42 -4.77
N LEU A 233 40.43 -59.15 -3.50
CA LEU A 233 40.70 -60.07 -2.38
C LEU A 233 39.97 -61.42 -2.52
N VAL A 234 38.80 -61.44 -3.16
CA VAL A 234 37.98 -62.66 -3.33
C VAL A 234 38.52 -63.58 -4.43
N GLN A 235 39.18 -63.04 -5.46
CA GLN A 235 39.64 -63.83 -6.63
C GLN A 235 40.80 -64.78 -6.32
N VAL A 236 41.62 -64.49 -5.30
CA VAL A 236 42.91 -65.18 -5.09
C VAL A 236 42.78 -66.57 -4.46
N ASN A 237 41.69 -66.87 -3.73
CA ASN A 237 41.73 -67.86 -2.65
C ASN A 237 40.95 -69.19 -2.86
N ASN A 238 40.42 -69.50 -4.06
CA ASN A 238 39.49 -70.65 -4.25
C ASN A 238 39.67 -71.50 -5.52
N VAL A 239 40.76 -71.29 -6.29
CA VAL A 239 40.93 -71.75 -7.69
C VAL A 239 40.50 -73.21 -8.00
N PRO A 240 40.81 -74.27 -7.23
CA PRO A 240 40.61 -75.64 -7.69
C PRO A 240 39.17 -76.21 -7.65
N ASN A 241 38.28 -75.66 -6.82
CA ASN A 241 37.00 -76.31 -6.47
C ASN A 241 35.72 -75.54 -6.87
N GLN A 242 35.84 -74.35 -7.48
CA GLN A 242 34.68 -73.51 -7.81
C GLN A 242 34.00 -73.87 -9.14
N ILE A 243 34.74 -74.42 -10.11
CA ILE A 243 34.28 -74.65 -11.50
C ILE A 243 32.93 -75.38 -11.58
N ALA A 244 32.71 -76.38 -10.71
CA ALA A 244 31.46 -77.16 -10.68
C ALA A 244 30.25 -76.43 -10.06
N LYS A 245 30.46 -75.35 -9.27
CA LYS A 245 29.38 -74.56 -8.64
C LYS A 245 29.13 -73.22 -9.32
N GLU A 246 30.01 -72.79 -10.21
CA GLU A 246 29.85 -71.52 -10.93
C GLU A 246 28.82 -71.62 -12.07
N ALA A 247 28.64 -72.80 -12.68
CA ALA A 247 27.59 -73.03 -13.68
C ALA A 247 26.17 -72.73 -13.13
N ASP A 248 25.83 -73.26 -11.94
CA ASP A 248 24.54 -72.99 -11.29
C ASP A 248 24.38 -71.53 -10.85
N LYS A 249 25.47 -70.87 -10.43
CA LYS A 249 25.45 -69.44 -10.07
C LYS A 249 25.31 -68.53 -11.29
N LEU A 250 25.93 -68.88 -12.42
CA LEU A 250 25.77 -68.15 -13.68
C LEU A 250 24.33 -68.19 -14.18
N ASN A 251 23.66 -69.35 -14.12
CA ASN A 251 22.23 -69.44 -14.48
C ASN A 251 21.33 -68.55 -13.59
N ARG A 252 21.61 -68.47 -12.29
CA ARG A 252 20.85 -67.57 -11.39
C ARG A 252 21.12 -66.10 -11.68
N LYS A 253 22.39 -65.71 -11.81
CA LYS A 253 22.76 -64.33 -12.21
C LYS A 253 22.19 -63.94 -13.57
N ASN A 254 22.10 -64.86 -14.52
CA ASN A 254 21.51 -64.59 -15.83
C ASN A 254 20.01 -64.27 -15.71
N ASN A 255 19.27 -65.00 -14.87
CA ASN A 255 17.86 -64.70 -14.61
C ASN A 255 17.66 -63.41 -13.80
N GLU A 256 18.52 -63.13 -12.82
CA GLU A 256 18.53 -61.84 -12.08
C GLU A 256 18.79 -60.67 -13.05
N LEU A 257 19.78 -60.78 -13.93
CA LEU A 257 20.09 -59.78 -14.95
C LEU A 257 18.98 -59.62 -15.99
N LEU A 258 18.32 -60.70 -16.42
CA LEU A 258 17.14 -60.63 -17.29
C LEU A 258 15.94 -59.95 -16.61
N THR A 259 15.81 -60.08 -15.30
CA THR A 259 14.77 -59.40 -14.51
C THR A 259 15.06 -57.90 -14.42
N GLN A 260 16.30 -57.53 -14.08
CA GLN A 260 16.77 -56.14 -14.08
C GLN A 260 16.69 -55.49 -15.47
N LEU A 261 16.98 -56.25 -16.53
CA LEU A 261 16.81 -55.77 -17.90
C LEU A 261 15.34 -55.45 -18.21
N ALA A 262 14.40 -56.28 -17.75
CA ALA A 262 12.96 -56.04 -17.91
C ALA A 262 12.46 -54.86 -17.05
N GLU A 263 13.02 -54.66 -15.86
CA GLU A 263 12.76 -53.49 -15.00
C GLU A 263 13.25 -52.20 -15.67
N PHE A 264 14.50 -52.13 -16.13
CA PHE A 264 15.01 -50.99 -16.89
C PHE A 264 14.26 -50.76 -18.21
N ASP A 265 13.80 -51.82 -18.88
CA ASP A 265 12.99 -51.72 -20.09
C ASP A 265 11.53 -51.31 -19.79
N TYR A 266 11.07 -51.43 -18.54
CA TYR A 266 9.80 -50.86 -18.05
C TYR A 266 9.98 -49.38 -17.68
N GLU A 267 11.02 -49.02 -16.94
CA GLU A 267 11.38 -47.61 -16.65
C GLU A 267 11.63 -46.82 -17.94
N SER A 268 12.34 -47.40 -18.91
CA SER A 268 12.57 -46.82 -20.24
C SER A 268 11.27 -46.60 -21.02
N LYS A 269 10.23 -47.41 -20.80
CA LYS A 269 8.89 -47.19 -21.37
C LYS A 269 8.13 -46.11 -20.60
N GLY A 270 8.24 -46.08 -19.26
CA GLY A 270 7.69 -45.02 -18.40
C GLY A 270 8.23 -43.63 -18.76
N LEU A 271 9.54 -43.47 -18.82
CA LEU A 271 10.21 -42.23 -19.20
C LEU A 271 9.90 -41.80 -20.65
N LYS A 272 9.68 -42.75 -21.58
CA LYS A 272 9.20 -42.43 -22.93
C LYS A 272 7.75 -41.94 -22.91
N ALA A 273 6.87 -42.55 -22.12
CA ALA A 273 5.49 -42.11 -21.98
C ALA A 273 5.40 -40.72 -21.33
N GLU A 274 6.16 -40.48 -20.25
CA GLU A 274 6.29 -39.18 -19.59
C GLU A 274 6.85 -38.12 -20.55
N LYS A 275 7.90 -38.44 -21.32
CA LYS A 275 8.41 -37.56 -22.38
C LYS A 275 7.32 -37.20 -23.39
N THR A 276 6.54 -38.17 -23.88
CA THR A 276 5.45 -37.87 -24.83
C THR A 276 4.32 -37.06 -24.21
N ALA A 277 4.02 -37.25 -22.93
CA ALA A 277 3.04 -36.43 -22.20
C ALA A 277 3.54 -34.98 -22.02
N LEU A 278 4.84 -34.78 -21.74
CA LEU A 278 5.47 -33.46 -21.70
C LEU A 278 5.50 -32.81 -23.08
N GLU A 279 5.81 -33.55 -24.15
CA GLU A 279 5.75 -33.03 -25.53
C GLU A 279 4.31 -32.62 -25.93
N MET A 280 3.28 -33.37 -25.49
CA MET A 280 1.89 -32.94 -25.63
C MET A 280 1.57 -31.68 -24.81
N LYS A 281 1.97 -31.63 -23.53
CA LYS A 281 1.68 -30.46 -22.66
C LYS A 281 2.42 -29.19 -23.13
N VAL A 282 3.62 -29.32 -23.69
CA VAL A 282 4.33 -28.21 -24.36
C VAL A 282 3.56 -27.72 -25.59
N LYS A 283 2.96 -28.64 -26.38
CA LYS A 283 2.14 -28.25 -27.52
C LYS A 283 0.84 -27.56 -27.07
N GLU A 284 0.13 -28.09 -26.08
CA GLU A 284 -1.05 -27.44 -25.50
C GLU A 284 -0.73 -26.02 -25.03
N LEU A 285 0.39 -25.80 -24.35
CA LEU A 285 0.85 -24.47 -23.93
C LEU A 285 1.25 -23.54 -25.10
N GLN A 286 1.67 -24.09 -26.24
CA GLN A 286 1.92 -23.32 -27.46
C GLN A 286 0.61 -22.91 -28.15
N ASP A 287 -0.38 -23.80 -28.19
CA ASP A 287 -1.71 -23.54 -28.73
C ASP A 287 -2.47 -22.52 -27.84
N GLU A 288 -2.46 -22.68 -26.49
CA GLU A 288 -2.96 -21.70 -25.51
C GLU A 288 -2.29 -20.32 -25.65
N LYS A 289 -0.97 -20.28 -25.87
CA LYS A 289 -0.23 -19.03 -26.14
C LYS A 289 -0.69 -18.39 -27.45
N TYR A 290 -0.89 -19.18 -28.50
CA TYR A 290 -1.35 -18.66 -29.79
C TYR A 290 -2.76 -18.08 -29.71
N GLU A 291 -3.68 -18.71 -28.97
CA GLU A 291 -5.02 -18.15 -28.73
C GLU A 291 -4.97 -16.85 -27.91
N THR A 292 -4.15 -16.78 -26.87
CA THR A 292 -4.00 -15.56 -26.04
C THR A 292 -3.29 -14.41 -26.77
N ASP A 293 -2.26 -14.67 -27.58
CA ASP A 293 -1.65 -13.66 -28.46
C ASP A 293 -2.67 -13.10 -29.47
N ASN A 294 -3.54 -13.95 -30.04
CA ASN A 294 -4.61 -13.51 -30.94
C ASN A 294 -5.69 -12.67 -30.25
N GLU A 295 -6.12 -13.05 -29.04
CA GLU A 295 -7.11 -12.28 -28.27
C GLU A 295 -6.55 -10.92 -27.83
N VAL A 296 -5.27 -10.85 -27.43
CA VAL A 296 -4.57 -9.59 -27.19
C VAL A 296 -4.58 -8.69 -28.43
N GLU A 297 -4.38 -9.23 -29.63
CA GLU A 297 -4.41 -8.44 -30.87
C GLU A 297 -5.83 -7.95 -31.22
N ARG A 298 -6.87 -8.75 -30.98
CA ARG A 298 -8.28 -8.28 -31.07
C ARG A 298 -8.55 -7.13 -30.11
N GLN A 299 -8.07 -7.22 -28.87
CA GLN A 299 -8.29 -6.17 -27.87
C GLN A 299 -7.53 -4.88 -28.20
N LYS A 300 -6.33 -4.96 -28.81
CA LYS A 300 -5.66 -3.77 -29.39
C LYS A 300 -6.46 -3.14 -30.53
N GLN A 301 -7.05 -3.94 -31.42
CA GLN A 301 -7.88 -3.41 -32.52
C GLN A 301 -9.13 -2.71 -31.96
N ALA A 302 -9.83 -3.35 -31.02
CA ALA A 302 -10.99 -2.76 -30.34
C ALA A 302 -10.63 -1.47 -29.58
N LEU A 303 -9.44 -1.39 -28.96
CA LEU A 303 -8.95 -0.17 -28.32
C LEU A 303 -8.71 0.95 -29.35
N ASN A 304 -7.99 0.67 -30.44
CA ASN A 304 -7.73 1.64 -31.51
C ASN A 304 -9.03 2.21 -32.11
N ASP A 305 -10.07 1.39 -32.28
CA ASP A 305 -11.37 1.87 -32.76
C ASP A 305 -12.13 2.68 -31.72
N LYS A 306 -11.96 2.40 -30.41
CA LYS A 306 -12.48 3.27 -29.34
C LYS A 306 -11.74 4.60 -29.22
N ASP A 307 -10.44 4.62 -29.44
CA ASP A 307 -9.66 5.87 -29.48
C ASP A 307 -10.06 6.74 -30.69
N ARG A 308 -10.36 6.12 -31.84
CA ARG A 308 -10.95 6.80 -33.01
C ARG A 308 -12.36 7.37 -32.73
N GLU A 309 -13.22 6.62 -32.03
CA GLU A 309 -14.52 7.13 -31.58
C GLU A 309 -14.36 8.32 -30.62
N LEU A 310 -13.41 8.25 -29.67
CA LEU A 310 -13.11 9.34 -28.75
C LEU A 310 -12.58 10.59 -29.48
N GLU A 311 -11.66 10.42 -30.43
CA GLU A 311 -11.20 11.52 -31.30
C GLU A 311 -12.36 12.20 -32.05
N GLN A 312 -13.29 11.41 -32.59
CA GLN A 312 -14.44 11.94 -33.32
C GLN A 312 -15.39 12.69 -32.38
N ILE A 313 -15.75 12.10 -31.24
CA ILE A 313 -16.58 12.75 -30.21
C ILE A 313 -15.92 14.04 -29.70
N GLN A 314 -14.59 14.10 -29.59
CA GLN A 314 -13.86 15.28 -29.17
C GLN A 314 -13.82 16.37 -30.25
N LYS A 315 -13.76 16.01 -31.54
CA LYS A 315 -13.94 16.93 -32.68
C LYS A 315 -15.36 17.50 -32.70
N ASP A 316 -16.38 16.65 -32.53
CA ASP A 316 -17.80 17.05 -32.50
C ASP A 316 -18.12 17.93 -31.29
N PHE A 317 -17.51 17.66 -30.12
CA PHE A 317 -17.60 18.51 -28.93
C PHE A 317 -16.99 19.90 -29.15
N ASN A 318 -15.81 19.98 -29.77
CA ASN A 318 -15.19 21.26 -30.10
C ASN A 318 -16.05 22.05 -31.10
N TYR A 319 -16.56 21.41 -32.15
CA TYR A 319 -17.48 22.04 -33.10
C TYR A 319 -18.79 22.53 -32.44
N ALA A 320 -19.34 21.76 -31.50
CA ALA A 320 -20.52 22.18 -30.73
C ALA A 320 -20.22 23.38 -29.81
N LYS A 321 -19.03 23.43 -29.19
CA LYS A 321 -18.55 24.54 -28.36
C LYS A 321 -18.33 25.81 -29.18
N ASP A 322 -17.70 25.71 -30.35
CA ASP A 322 -17.48 26.86 -31.23
C ASP A 322 -18.81 27.40 -31.79
N LYS A 323 -19.76 26.50 -32.08
CA LYS A 323 -21.14 26.88 -32.45
C LYS A 323 -21.89 27.57 -31.29
N ASP A 324 -21.73 27.13 -30.04
CA ASP A 324 -22.31 27.79 -28.88
C ASP A 324 -21.70 29.19 -28.67
N ALA A 325 -20.38 29.35 -28.87
CA ALA A 325 -19.72 30.65 -28.82
C ALA A 325 -20.25 31.63 -29.89
N VAL A 326 -20.50 31.16 -31.12
CA VAL A 326 -21.17 31.96 -32.16
C VAL A 326 -22.59 32.34 -31.73
N LEU A 327 -23.39 31.39 -31.25
CA LEU A 327 -24.77 31.65 -30.79
C LEU A 327 -24.82 32.60 -29.57
N MET A 328 -23.80 32.62 -28.71
CA MET A 328 -23.67 33.64 -27.65
C MET A 328 -23.38 35.04 -28.23
N GLY A 329 -22.56 35.12 -29.27
CA GLY A 329 -22.30 36.37 -30.01
C GLY A 329 -23.54 36.90 -30.73
N ASP A 330 -24.28 36.02 -31.40
CA ASP A 330 -25.58 36.34 -32.03
C ASP A 330 -26.58 36.81 -30.97
N ARG A 331 -26.69 36.11 -29.83
CA ARG A 331 -27.57 36.53 -28.73
C ARG A 331 -27.19 37.89 -28.16
N ALA A 332 -25.90 38.15 -27.94
CA ALA A 332 -25.42 39.45 -27.47
C ALA A 332 -25.75 40.58 -28.46
N THR A 333 -25.65 40.30 -29.77
CA THR A 333 -26.02 41.23 -30.85
C THR A 333 -27.53 41.47 -30.88
N LEU A 334 -28.34 40.43 -30.75
CA LEU A 334 -29.80 40.52 -30.66
C LEU A 334 -30.26 41.26 -29.39
N ASP A 335 -29.63 41.04 -28.23
CA ASP A 335 -29.89 41.80 -27.00
C ASP A 335 -29.57 43.29 -27.17
N LEU A 336 -28.49 43.63 -27.89
CA LEU A 336 -28.12 45.01 -28.19
C LEU A 336 -29.14 45.67 -29.15
N ASN A 337 -29.55 44.95 -30.20
CA ASN A 337 -30.60 45.38 -31.12
C ASN A 337 -31.96 45.55 -30.43
N LEU A 338 -32.34 44.64 -29.52
CA LEU A 338 -33.56 44.76 -28.71
C LEU A 338 -33.48 45.99 -27.79
N ARG A 339 -32.34 46.28 -27.17
CA ARG A 339 -32.14 47.51 -26.38
C ARG A 339 -32.26 48.77 -27.25
N HIS A 340 -31.73 48.75 -28.48
CA HIS A 340 -31.90 49.84 -29.44
C HIS A 340 -33.38 50.07 -29.78
N ILE A 341 -34.09 49.02 -30.19
CA ILE A 341 -35.53 49.07 -30.53
C ILE A 341 -36.37 49.51 -29.32
N HIS A 342 -36.02 49.10 -28.10
CA HIS A 342 -36.68 49.58 -26.87
C HIS A 342 -36.43 51.07 -26.61
N LEU A 343 -35.22 51.57 -26.88
CA LEU A 343 -34.88 53.00 -26.76
C LEU A 343 -35.59 53.83 -27.84
N GLU A 344 -35.63 53.35 -29.09
CA GLU A 344 -36.39 53.97 -30.18
C GLU A 344 -37.89 54.00 -29.89
N LYS A 345 -38.47 52.90 -29.39
CA LYS A 345 -39.86 52.82 -28.96
C LYS A 345 -40.17 53.83 -27.85
N LYS A 346 -39.25 54.01 -26.90
CA LYS A 346 -39.38 55.04 -25.84
C LYS A 346 -39.32 56.45 -26.45
N ASN A 347 -38.32 56.73 -27.30
CA ASN A 347 -38.17 58.03 -27.96
C ASN A 347 -39.40 58.38 -28.81
N ALA A 348 -39.93 57.41 -29.57
CA ALA A 348 -41.15 57.56 -30.35
C ALA A 348 -42.39 57.81 -29.46
N HIS A 349 -42.50 57.13 -28.31
CA HIS A 349 -43.56 57.39 -27.33
C HIS A 349 -43.45 58.79 -26.69
N ASP A 350 -42.23 59.26 -26.39
CA ASP A 350 -41.98 60.59 -25.84
C ASP A 350 -42.21 61.70 -26.88
N VAL A 351 -41.99 61.42 -28.18
CA VAL A 351 -42.35 62.31 -29.29
C VAL A 351 -43.86 62.32 -29.53
N HIS A 352 -44.52 61.15 -29.56
CA HIS A 352 -45.97 61.04 -29.67
C HIS A 352 -46.68 61.76 -28.51
N SER A 353 -46.18 61.60 -27.28
CA SER A 353 -46.71 62.27 -26.08
C SER A 353 -46.54 63.79 -26.14
N ARG A 354 -45.43 64.28 -26.71
CA ARG A 354 -45.26 65.71 -27.02
C ARG A 354 -46.25 66.19 -28.09
N LYS A 355 -46.38 65.47 -29.21
CA LYS A 355 -47.32 65.79 -30.30
C LYS A 355 -48.79 65.76 -29.86
N MET A 356 -49.17 64.86 -28.94
CA MET A 356 -50.50 64.87 -28.32
C MET A 356 -50.73 66.11 -27.44
N ARG A 357 -49.75 66.52 -26.63
CA ARG A 357 -49.84 67.77 -25.83
C ARG A 357 -49.92 69.03 -26.69
N GLU A 358 -49.21 69.05 -27.82
CA GLU A 358 -49.34 70.10 -28.85
C GLU A 358 -50.74 70.10 -29.47
N LYS A 359 -51.20 68.96 -30.02
CA LYS A 359 -52.55 68.82 -30.59
C LYS A 359 -53.64 69.22 -29.61
N ASP A 360 -53.53 68.88 -28.33
CA ASP A 360 -54.50 69.25 -27.29
C ASP A 360 -54.38 70.73 -26.88
N LYS A 361 -53.20 71.37 -27.00
CA LYS A 361 -53.04 72.83 -26.87
C LYS A 361 -53.73 73.53 -28.05
N ASP A 362 -53.52 73.05 -29.26
CA ASP A 362 -54.07 73.65 -30.47
C ASP A 362 -55.59 73.44 -30.58
N LEU A 363 -56.12 72.31 -30.13
CA LEU A 363 -57.56 72.08 -29.98
C LEU A 363 -58.20 73.07 -28.97
N ARG A 364 -57.48 73.45 -27.91
CA ARG A 364 -57.93 74.48 -26.96
C ARG A 364 -57.84 75.89 -27.54
N ASN A 365 -56.86 76.16 -28.41
CA ASN A 365 -56.77 77.43 -29.14
C ASN A 365 -57.89 77.54 -30.19
N LEU A 366 -58.17 76.46 -30.93
CA LEU A 366 -59.28 76.36 -31.88
C LEU A 366 -60.62 76.62 -31.18
N LYS A 367 -60.90 75.94 -30.06
CA LYS A 367 -62.13 76.18 -29.27
C LYS A 367 -62.27 77.62 -28.75
N LYS A 368 -61.17 78.31 -28.47
CA LYS A 368 -61.20 79.75 -28.16
C LYS A 368 -61.54 80.59 -29.40
N ALA A 369 -60.94 80.28 -30.55
CA ALA A 369 -61.24 80.95 -31.81
C ALA A 369 -62.70 80.73 -32.25
N GLU A 370 -63.22 79.51 -32.13
CA GLU A 370 -64.64 79.15 -32.36
C GLU A 370 -65.58 79.94 -31.43
N LEU A 371 -65.21 80.11 -30.15
CA LEU A 371 -65.99 80.91 -29.21
C LEU A 371 -65.95 82.40 -29.54
N HIS A 372 -64.78 82.94 -29.90
CA HIS A 372 -64.66 84.33 -30.35
C HIS A 372 -65.42 84.58 -31.66
N LEU A 373 -65.43 83.61 -32.59
CA LEU A 373 -66.22 83.66 -33.82
C LEU A 373 -67.72 83.70 -33.48
N ARG A 374 -68.20 82.80 -32.61
CA ARG A 374 -69.61 82.78 -32.20
C ARG A 374 -70.05 84.08 -31.51
N VAL A 375 -69.21 84.63 -30.63
CA VAL A 375 -69.47 85.95 -30.01
C VAL A 375 -69.48 87.07 -31.07
N ALA A 376 -68.64 87.00 -32.10
CA ALA A 376 -68.70 87.94 -33.23
C ALA A 376 -69.97 87.77 -34.09
N GLU A 377 -70.43 86.53 -34.31
CA GLU A 377 -71.70 86.22 -35.00
C GLU A 377 -72.92 86.71 -34.19
N GLU A 378 -72.91 86.52 -32.87
CA GLU A 378 -73.93 87.04 -31.95
C GLU A 378 -73.95 88.58 -31.94
N ASN A 379 -72.78 89.23 -31.88
CA ASN A 379 -72.67 90.70 -32.00
C ASN A 379 -73.11 91.22 -33.38
N LEU A 380 -72.82 90.48 -34.46
CA LEU A 380 -73.28 90.80 -35.81
C LEU A 380 -74.80 90.66 -35.92
N ASN A 381 -75.40 89.63 -35.32
CA ASN A 381 -76.85 89.45 -35.32
C ASN A 381 -77.55 90.47 -34.40
N HIS A 382 -76.94 90.88 -33.29
CA HIS A 382 -77.39 92.02 -32.48
C HIS A 382 -77.35 93.33 -33.28
N SER A 383 -76.27 93.56 -34.04
CA SER A 383 -76.14 94.72 -34.93
C SER A 383 -77.17 94.72 -36.06
N LYS A 384 -77.49 93.55 -36.63
CA LYS A 384 -78.60 93.38 -37.59
C LYS A 384 -79.97 93.69 -36.96
N LEU A 385 -80.23 93.21 -35.74
CA LEU A 385 -81.45 93.53 -35.00
C LEU A 385 -81.58 95.03 -34.70
N ILE A 386 -80.48 95.71 -34.37
CA ILE A 386 -80.46 97.18 -34.22
C ILE A 386 -80.74 97.86 -35.56
N HIS A 387 -80.11 97.40 -36.66
CA HIS A 387 -80.36 97.93 -38.00
C HIS A 387 -81.81 97.73 -38.45
N GLU A 388 -82.41 96.58 -38.17
CA GLU A 388 -83.80 96.24 -38.49
C GLU A 388 -84.81 97.04 -37.63
N LYS A 389 -84.44 97.34 -36.37
CA LYS A 389 -85.19 98.24 -35.49
C LYS A 389 -85.10 99.70 -35.93
N ILE A 390 -83.94 100.17 -36.37
CA ILE A 390 -83.77 101.51 -36.97
C ILE A 390 -84.54 101.59 -38.29
N LYS A 391 -84.45 100.55 -39.13
CA LYS A 391 -85.18 100.48 -40.41
C LYS A 391 -86.69 100.56 -40.20
N SER A 392 -87.26 99.80 -39.26
CA SER A 392 -88.70 99.90 -38.93
C SER A 392 -89.11 101.25 -38.28
N GLN A 393 -88.17 101.97 -37.67
CA GLN A 393 -88.35 103.37 -37.23
C GLN A 393 -88.19 104.41 -38.36
N VAL A 394 -87.66 104.02 -39.53
CA VAL A 394 -87.61 104.83 -40.76
C VAL A 394 -88.80 104.53 -41.68
N ASP A 395 -89.19 103.26 -41.80
CA ASP A 395 -90.37 102.79 -42.56
C ASP A 395 -91.72 103.27 -41.96
N SER A 396 -91.70 103.99 -40.83
CA SER A 396 -92.87 104.60 -40.17
C SER A 396 -92.99 106.13 -40.37
N LEU A 397 -92.20 106.70 -41.29
CA LEU A 397 -92.40 108.05 -41.85
C LEU A 397 -92.64 107.99 -43.37
N PRO A 398 -93.27 109.01 -44.00
CA PRO A 398 -93.97 108.82 -45.27
C PRO A 398 -93.07 108.57 -46.48
N LYS A 399 -93.55 107.74 -47.42
CA LYS A 399 -92.97 107.62 -48.76
C LYS A 399 -93.46 108.75 -49.67
N ASP A 400 -92.48 109.46 -50.21
CA ASP A 400 -92.24 109.95 -51.58
C ASP A 400 -93.38 110.29 -52.57
N ASP A 401 -92.97 111.06 -53.59
CA ASP A 401 -93.68 111.75 -54.68
C ASP A 401 -94.22 113.14 -54.30
N GLY A 402 -93.65 114.27 -54.73
CA GLY A 402 -92.86 114.56 -55.94
C GLY A 402 -93.58 115.70 -56.66
N THR A 403 -92.97 116.85 -57.00
CA THR A 403 -91.77 116.98 -57.85
C THR A 403 -91.22 118.42 -57.81
N ALA A 404 -90.06 118.63 -58.45
CA ALA A 404 -89.42 119.94 -58.61
C ALA A 404 -90.13 120.86 -59.62
N ALA A 405 -91.21 121.54 -59.20
CA ALA A 405 -91.89 122.58 -59.97
C ALA A 405 -91.54 124.03 -59.54
N LYS A 406 -91.02 124.24 -58.33
CA LYS A 406 -90.72 125.56 -57.73
C LYS A 406 -89.47 126.28 -58.29
N LYS A 407 -89.17 126.15 -59.59
CA LYS A 407 -88.01 126.84 -60.19
C LYS A 407 -88.09 127.12 -61.70
N ARG A 408 -89.30 127.24 -62.25
CA ARG A 408 -89.52 127.63 -63.66
C ARG A 408 -90.51 128.78 -63.87
N GLU A 409 -91.24 129.21 -62.84
CA GLU A 409 -92.31 130.23 -62.96
C GLU A 409 -92.05 131.48 -62.10
N GLU A 410 -90.81 131.72 -61.69
CA GLU A 410 -90.38 133.01 -61.11
C GLU A 410 -90.18 134.12 -62.17
N LEU A 411 -90.51 133.82 -63.44
CA LEU A 411 -90.35 134.71 -64.61
C LEU A 411 -91.67 135.18 -65.25
N GLN A 412 -92.82 135.03 -64.58
CA GLN A 412 -94.12 135.54 -65.07
C GLN A 412 -94.84 136.36 -63.99
N LYS A 413 -94.19 137.43 -63.51
CA LYS A 413 -94.64 138.19 -62.31
C LYS A 413 -95.12 139.63 -62.58
N GLU A 414 -95.13 140.10 -63.83
CA GLU A 414 -95.16 141.54 -64.15
C GLU A 414 -96.23 142.01 -65.18
N VAL A 415 -97.27 141.22 -65.48
CA VAL A 415 -98.30 141.61 -66.48
C VAL A 415 -99.66 141.96 -65.87
N ASP A 416 -100.32 141.04 -65.16
CA ASP A 416 -101.76 141.18 -64.83
C ASP A 416 -102.08 141.80 -63.46
N GLN A 417 -101.23 142.72 -62.97
CA GLN A 417 -101.58 143.56 -61.82
C GLN A 417 -102.54 144.72 -62.19
N THR A 418 -102.95 144.83 -63.47
CA THR A 418 -103.75 145.96 -63.99
C THR A 418 -104.99 145.56 -64.80
N LYS A 419 -105.97 144.86 -64.19
CA LYS A 419 -107.41 144.98 -64.55
C LYS A 419 -108.39 144.42 -63.49
N ARG A 420 -108.85 145.31 -62.59
CA ARG A 420 -110.24 145.50 -62.07
C ARG A 420 -110.93 144.31 -61.37
N ALA A 421 -111.59 144.41 -60.21
CA ALA A 421 -112.18 145.53 -59.45
C ALA A 421 -113.40 146.23 -60.12
N LEU A 422 -114.58 145.59 -60.01
CA LEU A 422 -116.02 146.00 -60.18
C LEU A 422 -116.82 144.72 -60.61
N ALA A 423 -118.08 144.42 -60.27
CA ALA A 423 -119.09 144.96 -59.34
C ALA A 423 -120.26 143.94 -59.03
N GLN A 424 -120.96 144.09 -57.89
CA GLN A 424 -122.44 144.21 -57.62
C GLN A 424 -123.55 143.30 -58.30
N GLN A 425 -124.79 143.00 -57.79
CA GLN A 425 -125.48 143.07 -56.44
C GLN A 425 -126.99 142.53 -56.40
N ASN A 426 -127.37 141.78 -55.32
CA ASN A 426 -128.63 141.40 -54.55
C ASN A 426 -130.20 141.46 -54.96
N SER A 427 -130.99 140.37 -54.69
CA SER A 427 -132.30 140.13 -53.90
C SER A 427 -133.84 140.52 -54.19
N LEU A 428 -134.85 139.55 -54.06
CA LEU A 428 -136.28 139.53 -53.45
C LEU A 428 -137.63 140.07 -54.18
N THR A 429 -138.98 139.77 -53.97
CA THR A 429 -139.96 138.64 -53.55
C THR A 429 -141.56 138.87 -53.73
N ALA A 430 -142.45 137.81 -53.72
CA ALA A 430 -143.88 137.62 -53.14
C ALA A 430 -145.31 137.88 -53.84
N VAL A 431 -146.45 137.30 -53.29
CA VAL A 431 -147.98 137.63 -53.32
C VAL A 431 -149.11 136.60 -53.85
N GLU A 432 -150.47 136.90 -53.84
CA GLU A 432 -151.77 136.08 -53.70
C GLU A 432 -153.04 136.60 -54.55
N HIS A 433 -154.38 136.20 -54.61
CA HIS A 433 -155.35 135.05 -54.31
C HIS A 433 -156.92 135.44 -54.51
N VAL A 434 -157.96 134.51 -54.55
CA VAL A 434 -159.47 134.59 -54.18
C VAL A 434 -160.63 133.93 -55.07
N ARG A 435 -161.51 133.08 -54.46
CA ARG A 435 -162.99 132.62 -54.59
C ARG A 435 -163.84 132.52 -55.92
N LEU A 436 -165.00 131.79 -56.08
CA LEU A 436 -165.89 130.80 -55.33
C LEU A 436 -167.34 131.28 -54.93
N GLU A 437 -168.44 130.76 -55.56
CA GLU A 437 -169.84 130.84 -54.98
C GLU A 437 -171.01 129.93 -55.50
N ALA A 438 -170.92 129.11 -56.57
CA ALA A 438 -172.10 128.42 -57.19
C ALA A 438 -172.69 127.19 -56.43
N SER A 439 -172.78 127.24 -55.10
CA SER A 439 -172.80 126.08 -54.19
C SER A 439 -174.15 125.35 -53.97
N ALA A 440 -175.26 125.83 -54.52
CA ALA A 440 -176.60 125.50 -54.00
C ALA A 440 -177.22 124.14 -54.40
N ALA A 441 -176.54 123.34 -55.25
CA ALA A 441 -177.07 122.05 -55.74
C ALA A 441 -176.39 120.81 -55.13
N GLU A 442 -175.29 120.99 -54.40
CA GLU A 442 -174.41 119.91 -53.96
C GLU A 442 -174.84 119.27 -52.63
N GLU A 443 -175.52 120.05 -51.77
CA GLU A 443 -175.90 119.69 -50.40
C GLU A 443 -176.81 118.45 -50.30
N GLN A 444 -177.63 118.18 -51.33
CA GLN A 444 -178.58 117.07 -51.30
C GLN A 444 -177.95 115.70 -51.62
N ASN A 445 -176.77 115.66 -52.25
CA ASN A 445 -176.03 114.41 -52.49
C ASN A 445 -175.26 113.96 -51.23
N LEU A 446 -174.64 114.91 -50.52
CA LEU A 446 -173.75 114.66 -49.38
C LEU A 446 -174.41 113.90 -48.20
N LEU A 447 -175.75 113.95 -48.09
CA LEU A 447 -176.49 113.22 -47.07
C LEU A 447 -176.53 111.70 -47.27
N TYR A 448 -176.39 111.21 -48.51
CA TYR A 448 -176.30 109.77 -48.78
C TYR A 448 -174.89 109.24 -48.48
N GLU A 449 -173.83 109.93 -48.90
CA GLU A 449 -172.44 109.51 -48.67
C GLU A 449 -172.07 109.40 -47.18
N GLN A 450 -172.68 110.22 -46.32
CA GLN A 450 -172.45 110.16 -44.87
C GLN A 450 -172.93 108.83 -44.22
N SER A 451 -173.88 108.13 -44.84
CA SER A 451 -174.36 106.81 -44.36
C SER A 451 -173.25 105.76 -44.48
N ASP A 452 -172.72 105.60 -45.68
CA ASP A 452 -171.91 104.42 -46.03
C ASP A 452 -170.51 104.51 -45.40
N LEU A 453 -169.94 105.71 -45.32
CA LEU A 453 -168.67 105.99 -44.64
C LEU A 453 -168.67 105.57 -43.15
N ARG A 454 -169.84 105.52 -42.49
CA ARG A 454 -169.92 105.05 -41.09
C ARG A 454 -169.74 103.53 -40.96
N ILE A 455 -170.09 102.76 -41.97
CA ILE A 455 -169.94 101.30 -41.96
C ILE A 455 -168.46 100.94 -42.13
N GLU A 456 -167.79 101.57 -43.11
CA GLU A 456 -166.38 101.31 -43.44
C GLU A 456 -165.44 101.59 -42.25
N VAL A 457 -165.68 102.65 -41.48
CA VAL A 457 -164.90 102.98 -40.26
C VAL A 457 -164.95 101.84 -39.22
N VAL A 458 -166.09 101.16 -39.07
CA VAL A 458 -166.23 100.03 -38.12
C VAL A 458 -165.44 98.81 -38.60
N GLU A 459 -165.48 98.51 -39.90
CA GLU A 459 -164.74 97.38 -40.47
C GLU A 459 -163.22 97.59 -40.41
N LEU A 460 -162.75 98.80 -40.78
CA LEU A 460 -161.34 99.20 -40.67
C LEU A 460 -160.83 99.11 -39.22
N THR A 461 -161.63 99.52 -38.24
CA THR A 461 -161.29 99.43 -36.81
C THR A 461 -161.12 97.97 -36.37
N ARG A 462 -161.98 97.05 -36.83
CA ARG A 462 -161.85 95.61 -36.54
C ARG A 462 -160.59 95.01 -37.19
N LEU A 463 -160.27 95.42 -38.41
CA LEU A 463 -159.08 94.98 -39.14
C LEU A 463 -157.78 95.44 -38.46
N ALA A 464 -157.75 96.66 -37.94
CA ALA A 464 -156.61 97.22 -37.20
C ALA A 464 -156.32 96.42 -35.92
N ALA A 465 -157.35 96.03 -35.16
CA ALA A 465 -157.20 95.21 -33.96
C ALA A 465 -156.56 93.83 -34.25
N ILE A 466 -157.07 93.10 -35.25
CA ILE A 466 -156.53 91.80 -35.66
C ILE A 466 -155.04 91.91 -36.07
N LYS A 467 -154.65 93.02 -36.73
CA LYS A 467 -153.25 93.28 -37.10
C LYS A 467 -152.37 93.78 -35.96
N ALA A 468 -152.94 94.20 -34.82
CA ALA A 468 -152.19 94.39 -33.58
C ALA A 468 -151.85 93.03 -32.94
N ASP A 469 -152.85 92.16 -32.76
CA ASP A 469 -152.66 90.83 -32.17
C ASP A 469 -151.69 89.96 -32.97
N GLU A 470 -151.80 89.93 -34.30
CA GLU A 470 -150.83 89.24 -35.17
C GLU A 470 -149.39 89.73 -34.96
N ARG A 471 -149.19 91.04 -34.74
CA ARG A 471 -147.87 91.65 -34.53
C ARG A 471 -147.30 91.24 -33.18
N GLU A 472 -148.10 91.30 -32.12
CA GLU A 472 -147.66 90.96 -30.77
C GLU A 472 -147.40 89.44 -30.61
N GLN A 473 -148.21 88.60 -31.26
CA GLN A 473 -147.96 87.16 -31.32
C GLN A 473 -146.63 86.84 -32.01
N LYS A 474 -146.36 87.45 -33.17
CA LYS A 474 -145.07 87.28 -33.88
C LYS A 474 -143.88 87.83 -33.08
N ALA A 475 -144.05 88.92 -32.33
CA ALA A 475 -143.01 89.44 -31.43
C ALA A 475 -142.68 88.45 -30.29
N ARG A 476 -143.70 87.84 -29.67
CA ARG A 476 -143.51 86.79 -28.65
C ARG A 476 -142.79 85.56 -29.22
N ASP A 477 -143.17 85.10 -30.40
CA ASP A 477 -142.53 83.92 -31.02
C ASP A 477 -141.12 84.22 -31.53
N PHE A 478 -140.83 85.45 -31.98
CA PHE A 478 -139.47 85.90 -32.25
C PHE A 478 -138.59 85.84 -30.99
N MET A 479 -139.01 86.44 -29.87
CA MET A 479 -138.24 86.39 -28.61
C MET A 479 -138.01 84.95 -28.12
N ARG A 480 -139.00 84.05 -28.27
CA ARG A 480 -138.84 82.62 -27.95
C ARG A 480 -137.79 81.94 -28.84
N ALA A 481 -137.75 82.26 -30.13
CA ALA A 481 -136.76 81.74 -31.06
C ALA A 481 -135.36 82.32 -30.76
N GLU A 482 -135.27 83.61 -30.46
CA GLU A 482 -134.03 84.33 -30.13
C GLU A 482 -133.38 83.80 -28.83
N MET A 483 -134.15 83.56 -27.76
CA MET A 483 -133.62 82.94 -26.54
C MET A 483 -133.13 81.50 -26.80
N ARG A 484 -133.85 80.72 -27.63
CA ARG A 484 -133.42 79.36 -28.01
C ARG A 484 -132.13 79.39 -28.84
N TYR A 485 -131.99 80.35 -29.74
CA TYR A 485 -130.77 80.56 -30.52
C TYR A 485 -129.58 80.90 -29.62
N HIS A 486 -129.72 81.90 -28.73
CA HIS A 486 -128.65 82.28 -27.81
C HIS A 486 -128.20 81.11 -26.94
N LYS A 487 -129.15 80.36 -26.35
CA LYS A 487 -128.81 79.15 -25.58
C LYS A 487 -128.09 78.10 -26.42
N ALA A 488 -128.54 77.85 -27.66
CA ALA A 488 -127.87 76.91 -28.56
C ALA A 488 -126.45 77.35 -28.94
N VAL A 489 -126.18 78.66 -29.03
CA VAL A 489 -124.83 79.21 -29.25
C VAL A 489 -123.95 79.07 -28.02
N GLU A 490 -124.48 79.24 -26.81
CA GLU A 490 -123.75 78.97 -25.55
C GLU A 490 -123.45 77.48 -25.36
N ASP A 491 -124.43 76.60 -25.61
CA ASP A 491 -124.26 75.15 -25.61
C ASP A 491 -123.21 74.73 -26.66
N LEU A 492 -123.24 75.28 -27.88
CA LEU A 492 -122.21 75.05 -28.90
C LEU A 492 -120.83 75.46 -28.40
N LYS A 493 -120.69 76.67 -27.83
CA LYS A 493 -119.42 77.22 -27.33
C LYS A 493 -118.84 76.39 -26.20
N THR A 494 -119.65 75.92 -25.25
CA THR A 494 -119.18 75.04 -24.17
C THR A 494 -118.75 73.66 -24.68
N LYS A 495 -119.49 73.06 -25.63
CA LYS A 495 -119.07 71.81 -26.29
C LYS A 495 -117.77 71.98 -27.09
N GLN A 496 -117.59 73.11 -27.76
CA GLN A 496 -116.40 73.38 -28.57
C GLN A 496 -115.14 73.58 -27.69
N LEU A 497 -115.27 74.22 -26.53
CA LEU A 497 -114.21 74.26 -25.51
C LEU A 497 -113.90 72.86 -24.94
N LEU A 498 -114.93 72.05 -24.67
CA LEU A 498 -114.76 70.67 -24.19
C LEU A 498 -114.00 69.81 -25.21
N ILE A 499 -114.30 69.95 -26.51
CA ILE A 499 -113.58 69.27 -27.60
C ILE A 499 -112.11 69.69 -27.62
N GLN A 500 -111.81 70.98 -27.51
CA GLN A 500 -110.41 71.47 -27.47
C GLN A 500 -109.63 70.90 -26.28
N ASP A 501 -110.25 70.76 -25.11
CA ASP A 501 -109.61 70.16 -23.94
C ASP A 501 -109.45 68.64 -24.05
N HIS A 502 -110.38 67.94 -24.70
CA HIS A 502 -110.19 66.52 -25.04
C HIS A 502 -109.09 66.33 -26.10
N GLU A 503 -108.97 67.22 -27.09
CA GLU A 503 -107.86 67.21 -28.05
C GLU A 503 -106.51 67.44 -27.37
N LYS A 504 -106.40 68.39 -26.43
CA LYS A 504 -105.17 68.61 -25.64
C LYS A 504 -104.80 67.34 -24.87
N LYS A 505 -105.76 66.75 -24.14
CA LYS A 505 -105.56 65.51 -23.37
C LYS A 505 -105.17 64.32 -24.26
N TYR A 506 -105.75 64.23 -25.47
CA TYR A 506 -105.36 63.22 -26.46
C TYR A 506 -103.91 63.44 -26.96
N LYS A 507 -103.55 64.68 -27.32
CA LYS A 507 -102.20 65.04 -27.78
C LYS A 507 -101.16 64.77 -26.67
N GLU A 508 -101.45 65.15 -25.42
CA GLU A 508 -100.63 64.80 -24.26
C GLU A 508 -100.47 63.28 -24.06
N MET A 509 -101.57 62.52 -24.14
CA MET A 509 -101.51 61.06 -23.99
C MET A 509 -100.70 60.42 -25.13
N GLN A 510 -100.83 60.93 -26.36
CA GLN A 510 -100.04 60.46 -27.51
C GLN A 510 -98.54 60.80 -27.37
N ILE A 511 -98.20 61.94 -26.76
CA ILE A 511 -96.81 62.28 -26.40
C ILE A 511 -96.29 61.32 -25.32
N LYS A 512 -97.02 61.17 -24.20
CA LYS A 512 -96.69 60.24 -23.11
C LYS A 512 -96.48 58.81 -23.62
N LEU A 513 -97.34 58.32 -24.53
CA LEU A 513 -97.23 56.99 -25.12
C LEU A 513 -96.01 56.85 -26.06
N LYS A 514 -95.67 57.89 -26.84
CA LYS A 514 -94.42 57.94 -27.62
C LYS A 514 -93.18 57.94 -26.71
N ASP A 515 -93.23 58.62 -25.57
CA ASP A 515 -92.11 58.68 -24.63
C ASP A 515 -91.94 57.37 -23.83
N PHE A 516 -93.05 56.69 -23.48
CA PHE A 516 -93.00 55.32 -22.96
C PHE A 516 -92.44 54.33 -23.98
N ALA A 517 -92.77 54.46 -25.27
CA ALA A 517 -92.19 53.62 -26.33
C ALA A 517 -90.66 53.82 -26.43
N LYS A 518 -90.18 55.07 -26.45
CA LYS A 518 -88.73 55.38 -26.40
C LYS A 518 -88.07 54.79 -25.16
N LEU A 519 -88.70 54.93 -23.98
CA LEU A 519 -88.17 54.40 -22.72
C LEU A 519 -88.10 52.86 -22.74
N TYR A 520 -89.11 52.20 -23.30
CA TYR A 520 -89.11 50.75 -23.50
C TYR A 520 -87.97 50.31 -24.42
N ASP A 521 -87.75 50.98 -25.56
CA ASP A 521 -86.63 50.66 -26.45
C ASP A 521 -85.26 50.93 -25.80
N VAL A 522 -85.11 51.97 -24.97
CA VAL A 522 -83.89 52.18 -24.16
C VAL A 522 -83.68 51.03 -23.17
N ILE A 523 -84.72 50.64 -22.41
CA ILE A 523 -84.64 49.52 -21.44
C ILE A 523 -84.35 48.19 -22.16
N LYS A 524 -84.93 47.96 -23.33
CA LYS A 524 -84.71 46.79 -24.18
C LYS A 524 -83.28 46.76 -24.74
N ASN A 525 -82.73 47.91 -25.14
CA ASN A 525 -81.35 48.01 -25.60
C ASN A 525 -80.35 47.79 -24.45
N GLU A 526 -80.59 48.36 -23.26
CA GLU A 526 -79.77 48.09 -22.07
C GLU A 526 -79.91 46.64 -21.59
N ARG A 527 -81.11 46.03 -21.66
CA ARG A 527 -81.30 44.58 -21.42
C ARG A 527 -80.45 43.75 -22.38
N ASN A 528 -80.52 44.02 -23.69
CA ASN A 528 -79.77 43.29 -24.69
C ASN A 528 -78.25 43.47 -24.51
N LYS A 529 -77.80 44.68 -24.16
CA LYS A 529 -76.42 45.00 -23.81
C LYS A 529 -75.96 44.24 -22.57
N CYS A 530 -76.76 44.18 -21.51
CA CYS A 530 -76.48 43.36 -20.32
C CYS A 530 -76.43 41.86 -20.64
N VAL A 531 -77.35 41.33 -21.47
CA VAL A 531 -77.31 39.92 -21.93
C VAL A 531 -76.03 39.65 -22.72
N ASN A 532 -75.66 40.52 -23.66
CA ASN A 532 -74.42 40.40 -24.43
C ASN A 532 -73.16 40.46 -23.53
N LEU A 533 -73.16 41.32 -22.51
CA LEU A 533 -72.09 41.40 -21.51
C LEU A 533 -72.01 40.13 -20.65
N ILE A 534 -73.16 39.58 -20.20
CA ILE A 534 -73.22 38.31 -19.46
C ILE A 534 -72.72 37.16 -20.33
N GLN A 535 -73.15 37.07 -21.59
CA GLN A 535 -72.68 36.04 -22.53
C GLN A 535 -71.17 36.17 -22.79
N THR A 536 -70.67 37.37 -23.06
CA THR A 536 -69.24 37.64 -23.26
C THR A 536 -68.42 37.29 -22.00
N SER A 537 -68.93 37.62 -20.81
CA SER A 537 -68.28 37.28 -19.54
C SER A 537 -68.31 35.78 -19.25
N THR A 538 -69.39 35.09 -19.62
CA THR A 538 -69.55 33.64 -19.44
C THR A 538 -68.63 32.87 -20.39
N GLN A 539 -68.53 33.32 -21.65
CA GLN A 539 -67.56 32.80 -22.62
C GLN A 539 -66.13 33.01 -22.14
N LYS A 540 -65.74 34.23 -21.74
CA LYS A 540 -64.41 34.51 -21.18
C LYS A 540 -64.12 33.68 -19.92
N ALA A 541 -65.11 33.42 -19.07
CA ALA A 541 -64.98 32.54 -17.92
C ALA A 541 -64.85 31.06 -18.31
N ALA A 542 -65.33 30.63 -19.49
CA ALA A 542 -65.06 29.29 -20.05
C ALA A 542 -63.64 29.22 -20.64
N GLU A 543 -63.27 30.16 -21.52
CA GLU A 543 -61.93 30.29 -22.11
C GLU A 543 -60.83 30.33 -21.04
N MET A 544 -61.05 31.06 -19.94
CA MET A 544 -60.12 31.10 -18.81
C MET A 544 -60.06 29.79 -18.01
N ARG A 545 -61.16 29.03 -17.91
CA ARG A 545 -61.15 27.68 -17.28
C ARG A 545 -60.40 26.67 -18.15
N GLU A 546 -60.57 26.71 -19.46
CA GLU A 546 -59.79 25.89 -20.39
C GLU A 546 -58.30 26.25 -20.34
N LYS A 547 -57.97 27.55 -20.32
CA LYS A 547 -56.59 28.01 -20.14
C LYS A 547 -55.97 27.55 -18.81
N ILE A 548 -56.73 27.59 -17.71
CA ILE A 548 -56.28 27.04 -16.41
C ILE A 548 -56.03 25.53 -16.53
N LYS A 549 -56.91 24.77 -17.20
CA LYS A 549 -56.73 23.33 -17.41
C LYS A 549 -55.51 23.00 -18.27
N ILE A 550 -55.24 23.78 -19.31
CA ILE A 550 -54.03 23.65 -20.15
C ILE A 550 -52.78 23.89 -19.29
N LEU A 551 -52.76 24.97 -18.50
CA LEU A 551 -51.64 25.29 -17.60
C LEU A 551 -51.46 24.24 -16.49
N GLN A 552 -52.54 23.62 -15.99
CA GLN A 552 -52.46 22.51 -15.04
C GLN A 552 -51.79 21.28 -15.67
N ASN A 553 -52.20 20.89 -16.89
CA ASN A 553 -51.56 19.82 -17.64
C ASN A 553 -50.07 20.14 -17.92
N GLU A 554 -49.75 21.37 -18.28
CA GLU A 554 -48.37 21.82 -18.52
C GLU A 554 -47.51 21.74 -17.23
N ILE A 555 -48.06 22.16 -16.08
CA ILE A 555 -47.43 22.00 -14.77
C ILE A 555 -47.20 20.51 -14.43
N GLU A 556 -48.13 19.62 -14.77
CA GLU A 556 -48.00 18.17 -14.53
C GLU A 556 -46.95 17.50 -15.44
N ILE A 557 -46.91 17.89 -16.71
CA ILE A 557 -45.84 17.50 -17.65
C ILE A 557 -44.48 17.99 -17.14
N LEU A 558 -44.37 19.24 -16.70
CA LEU A 558 -43.14 19.81 -16.14
C LEU A 558 -42.72 19.12 -14.83
N ARG A 559 -43.65 18.82 -13.92
CA ARG A 559 -43.37 18.03 -12.70
C ARG A 559 -42.86 16.62 -13.03
N THR A 560 -43.45 15.98 -14.03
CA THR A 560 -43.01 14.66 -14.51
C THR A 560 -41.61 14.74 -15.12
N ALA A 561 -41.34 15.76 -15.95
CA ALA A 561 -40.02 15.99 -16.54
C ALA A 561 -38.94 16.29 -15.47
N VAL A 562 -39.24 17.12 -14.47
CA VAL A 562 -38.35 17.36 -13.31
C VAL A 562 -38.06 16.05 -12.57
N THR A 563 -39.09 15.28 -12.22
CA THR A 563 -38.95 13.98 -11.53
C THR A 563 -38.08 12.99 -12.33
N GLN A 564 -38.21 12.98 -13.67
CA GLN A 564 -37.35 12.17 -14.54
C GLN A 564 -35.90 12.68 -14.58
N LYS A 565 -35.68 14.01 -14.61
CA LYS A 565 -34.35 14.62 -14.55
C LYS A 565 -33.68 14.37 -13.22
N ASP A 566 -34.39 14.43 -12.10
CA ASP A 566 -33.88 14.12 -10.76
C ASP A 566 -33.47 12.65 -10.62
N ARG A 567 -34.31 11.71 -11.11
CA ARG A 567 -33.95 10.28 -11.18
C ARG A 567 -32.70 10.06 -12.05
N HIS A 568 -32.57 10.79 -13.16
CA HIS A 568 -31.37 10.71 -14.00
C HIS A 568 -30.14 11.29 -13.30
N LEU A 569 -30.27 12.45 -12.64
CA LEU A 569 -29.21 13.09 -11.86
C LEU A 569 -28.75 12.19 -10.69
N GLN A 570 -29.68 11.55 -9.98
CA GLN A 570 -29.38 10.57 -8.93
C GLN A 570 -28.61 9.36 -9.50
N LYS A 571 -29.01 8.83 -10.67
CA LYS A 571 -28.29 7.75 -11.36
C LYS A 571 -26.86 8.17 -11.76
N GLN A 572 -26.66 9.41 -12.22
CA GLN A 572 -25.33 9.93 -12.54
C GLN A 572 -24.49 10.22 -11.29
N ARG A 573 -25.08 10.71 -10.19
CA ARG A 573 -24.40 10.85 -8.89
C ARG A 573 -23.91 9.49 -8.35
N LEU A 574 -24.75 8.45 -8.42
CA LEU A 574 -24.37 7.09 -8.03
C LEU A 574 -23.25 6.52 -8.92
N LYS A 575 -23.32 6.74 -10.24
CA LYS A 575 -22.21 6.39 -11.15
C LYS A 575 -20.92 7.10 -10.76
N HIS A 576 -20.96 8.42 -10.55
CA HIS A 576 -19.78 9.21 -10.17
C HIS A 576 -19.18 8.75 -8.84
N MET A 577 -20.01 8.48 -7.83
CA MET A 577 -19.58 7.91 -6.54
C MET A 577 -18.86 6.57 -6.74
N ASN A 578 -19.44 5.67 -7.55
CA ASN A 578 -18.84 4.38 -7.88
C ASN A 578 -17.50 4.54 -8.62
N SER A 579 -17.41 5.43 -9.62
CA SER A 579 -16.16 5.76 -10.31
C SER A 579 -15.10 6.36 -9.40
N VAL A 580 -15.49 7.14 -8.38
CA VAL A 580 -14.57 7.67 -7.34
C VAL A 580 -14.01 6.52 -6.49
N VAL A 581 -14.86 5.61 -6.01
CA VAL A 581 -14.43 4.42 -5.25
C VAL A 581 -13.52 3.51 -6.07
N ILE A 582 -13.83 3.26 -7.35
CA ILE A 582 -12.97 2.50 -8.26
C ILE A 582 -11.63 3.21 -8.46
N ARG A 583 -11.63 4.52 -8.74
CA ARG A 583 -10.40 5.32 -8.91
C ARG A 583 -9.49 5.24 -7.69
N ASP A 584 -10.05 5.37 -6.50
CA ASP A 584 -9.25 5.41 -5.26
C ASP A 584 -8.81 4.00 -4.83
N SER A 585 -9.57 2.96 -5.15
CA SER A 585 -9.13 1.56 -5.08
C SER A 585 -7.94 1.29 -6.02
N LEU A 586 -8.04 1.69 -7.29
CA LEU A 586 -6.96 1.56 -8.28
C LEU A 586 -5.70 2.36 -7.87
N ARG A 587 -5.86 3.55 -7.28
CA ARG A 587 -4.74 4.33 -6.73
C ARG A 587 -4.03 3.60 -5.58
N ASN A 588 -4.78 2.95 -4.69
CA ASN A 588 -4.20 2.17 -3.61
C ASN A 588 -3.43 0.95 -4.14
N GLU A 589 -3.96 0.25 -5.13
CA GLU A 589 -3.28 -0.90 -5.75
C GLU A 589 -2.03 -0.48 -6.54
N VAL A 590 -2.07 0.67 -7.25
CA VAL A 590 -0.87 1.27 -7.88
C VAL A 590 0.18 1.64 -6.84
N ALA A 591 -0.19 2.32 -5.74
CA ALA A 591 0.76 2.70 -4.68
C ALA A 591 1.37 1.47 -3.97
N LYS A 592 0.60 0.40 -3.81
CA LYS A 592 1.05 -0.91 -3.31
C LYS A 592 2.02 -1.57 -4.29
N GLN A 593 1.72 -1.56 -5.58
CA GLN A 593 2.59 -2.12 -6.62
C GLN A 593 3.91 -1.33 -6.73
N GLN A 594 3.89 0.00 -6.60
CA GLN A 594 5.09 0.83 -6.55
C GLN A 594 6.00 0.47 -5.37
N ARG A 595 5.46 0.24 -4.17
CA ARG A 595 6.26 -0.25 -3.03
C ARG A 595 6.90 -1.62 -3.28
N ILE A 596 6.17 -2.53 -3.95
CA ILE A 596 6.70 -3.83 -4.34
C ILE A 596 7.84 -3.66 -5.37
N GLU A 597 7.71 -2.74 -6.31
CA GLU A 597 8.77 -2.41 -7.27
C GLU A 597 10.01 -1.80 -6.58
N GLU A 598 9.82 -0.83 -5.68
CA GLU A 598 10.88 -0.23 -4.86
C GLU A 598 11.63 -1.29 -4.03
N GLU A 599 10.91 -2.20 -3.37
CA GLU A 599 11.51 -3.34 -2.66
C GLU A 599 12.31 -4.26 -3.59
N MET A 600 11.79 -4.58 -4.76
CA MET A 600 12.47 -5.43 -5.74
C MET A 600 13.68 -4.73 -6.37
N GLN A 601 13.64 -3.41 -6.54
CA GLN A 601 14.75 -2.59 -7.01
C GLN A 601 15.85 -2.48 -5.94
N ALA A 602 15.48 -2.37 -4.66
CA ALA A 602 16.41 -2.45 -3.53
C ALA A 602 17.08 -3.84 -3.45
N LYS A 603 16.29 -4.93 -3.51
CA LYS A 603 16.80 -6.32 -3.54
C LYS A 603 17.76 -6.54 -4.73
N ARG A 604 17.40 -6.06 -5.92
CA ARG A 604 18.26 -6.13 -7.13
C ARG A 604 19.54 -5.30 -7.00
N SER A 605 19.50 -4.19 -6.29
CA SER A 605 20.68 -3.33 -6.03
C SER A 605 21.62 -3.97 -5.00
N GLN A 606 21.07 -4.58 -3.94
CA GLN A 606 21.83 -5.37 -2.97
C GLN A 606 22.51 -6.56 -3.66
N GLN A 607 21.78 -7.32 -4.50
CA GLN A 607 22.35 -8.41 -5.29
C GLN A 607 23.49 -7.96 -6.20
N LYS A 608 23.36 -6.81 -6.88
CA LYS A 608 24.47 -6.23 -7.67
C LYS A 608 25.71 -5.92 -6.81
N MET A 609 25.54 -5.37 -5.61
CA MET A 609 26.66 -5.11 -4.71
C MET A 609 27.34 -6.40 -4.23
N ASP A 610 26.57 -7.43 -3.86
CA ASP A 610 27.13 -8.69 -3.39
C ASP A 610 27.77 -9.51 -4.54
N ILE A 611 27.25 -9.43 -5.79
CA ILE A 611 27.94 -9.91 -7.00
C ILE A 611 29.28 -9.17 -7.18
N GLY A 612 29.32 -7.85 -6.97
CA GLY A 612 30.56 -7.07 -6.99
C GLY A 612 31.60 -7.58 -6.00
N LYS A 613 31.20 -7.84 -4.74
CA LYS A 613 32.08 -8.42 -3.71
C LYS A 613 32.56 -9.83 -4.06
N LEU A 614 31.66 -10.68 -4.57
CA LEU A 614 32.01 -12.03 -5.03
C LEU A 614 33.06 -11.99 -6.14
N ASN A 615 32.89 -11.12 -7.14
CA ASN A 615 33.88 -10.94 -8.21
C ASN A 615 35.22 -10.41 -7.67
N MET A 616 35.24 -9.50 -6.71
CA MET A 616 36.50 -9.05 -6.07
C MET A 616 37.20 -10.19 -5.31
N MET A 617 36.45 -11.06 -4.62
CA MET A 617 37.02 -12.25 -3.97
C MET A 617 37.51 -13.30 -4.97
N ILE A 618 36.81 -13.52 -6.08
CA ILE A 618 37.25 -14.41 -7.17
C ILE A 618 38.57 -13.89 -7.76
N ASN A 619 38.64 -12.61 -8.14
CA ASN A 619 39.86 -12.02 -8.68
C ASN A 619 41.05 -12.15 -7.70
N SER A 620 40.82 -11.94 -6.40
CA SER A 620 41.84 -12.16 -5.36
C SER A 620 42.27 -13.63 -5.26
N ALA A 621 41.35 -14.58 -5.34
CA ALA A 621 41.64 -16.01 -5.32
C ALA A 621 42.41 -16.47 -6.57
N GLU A 622 42.08 -15.93 -7.75
CA GLU A 622 42.80 -16.18 -9.01
C GLU A 622 44.22 -15.60 -8.98
N GLU A 623 44.40 -14.40 -8.42
CA GLU A 623 45.72 -13.80 -8.23
C GLU A 623 46.57 -14.63 -7.24
N GLN A 624 45.98 -15.11 -6.14
CA GLN A 624 46.64 -16.02 -5.19
C GLN A 624 46.99 -17.38 -5.83
N MET A 625 46.09 -17.97 -6.61
CA MET A 625 46.34 -19.21 -7.37
C MET A 625 47.48 -19.02 -8.38
N THR A 626 47.54 -17.87 -9.04
CA THR A 626 48.62 -17.53 -9.98
C THR A 626 49.96 -17.35 -9.24
N LYS A 627 49.97 -16.63 -8.11
CA LYS A 627 51.14 -16.55 -7.21
C LYS A 627 51.59 -17.92 -6.71
N LEU A 628 50.67 -18.84 -6.44
CA LEU A 628 50.97 -20.22 -6.02
C LEU A 628 51.56 -21.07 -7.15
N ARG A 629 50.99 -21.00 -8.38
CA ARG A 629 51.55 -21.66 -9.57
C ARG A 629 52.99 -21.21 -9.84
N ASN A 630 53.25 -19.91 -9.82
CA ASN A 630 54.59 -19.35 -10.03
C ASN A 630 55.60 -19.76 -8.93
N ARG A 631 55.13 -20.05 -7.69
CA ARG A 631 55.97 -20.64 -6.63
C ARG A 631 56.25 -22.12 -6.88
N TYR A 632 55.24 -22.89 -7.31
CA TYR A 632 55.39 -24.30 -7.64
C TYR A 632 56.34 -24.52 -8.82
N GLU A 633 56.23 -23.71 -9.86
CA GLU A 633 57.13 -23.73 -11.02
C GLU A 633 58.59 -23.46 -10.61
N LYS A 634 58.83 -22.45 -9.76
CA LYS A 634 60.15 -22.17 -9.18
C LYS A 634 60.68 -23.31 -8.29
N ALA A 635 59.81 -24.02 -7.57
CA ALA A 635 60.20 -25.19 -6.81
C ALA A 635 60.56 -26.38 -7.72
N ILE A 636 59.83 -26.57 -8.83
CA ILE A 636 60.10 -27.61 -9.83
C ILE A 636 61.41 -27.32 -10.58
N THR A 637 61.66 -26.08 -10.99
CA THR A 637 62.93 -25.72 -11.64
C THR A 637 64.12 -25.92 -10.70
N HIS A 638 64.07 -25.41 -9.46
CA HIS A 638 65.14 -25.67 -8.48
C HIS A 638 65.32 -27.16 -8.14
N ARG A 639 64.25 -27.95 -8.09
CA ARG A 639 64.34 -29.42 -7.95
C ARG A 639 65.08 -30.04 -9.14
N ASN A 640 64.77 -29.62 -10.36
CA ASN A 640 65.39 -30.13 -11.57
C ASN A 640 66.87 -29.72 -11.67
N GLU A 641 67.20 -28.46 -11.38
CA GLU A 641 68.58 -27.96 -11.25
C GLU A 641 69.38 -28.78 -10.22
N ARG A 642 68.78 -29.09 -9.07
CA ARG A 642 69.42 -29.88 -8.02
C ARG A 642 69.56 -31.36 -8.41
N GLY A 643 68.63 -31.88 -9.20
CA GLY A 643 68.72 -33.22 -9.81
C GLY A 643 69.86 -33.32 -10.81
N ILE A 644 70.00 -32.35 -11.72
CA ILE A 644 71.13 -32.26 -12.66
C ILE A 644 72.45 -32.23 -11.88
N LYS A 645 72.59 -31.34 -10.89
CA LYS A 645 73.78 -31.25 -10.03
C LYS A 645 74.08 -32.47 -9.16
N LEU A 646 73.12 -33.40 -9.03
CA LEU A 646 73.32 -34.70 -8.38
C LEU A 646 73.76 -35.76 -9.40
N ILE A 647 73.26 -35.70 -10.64
CA ILE A 647 73.72 -36.54 -11.75
C ILE A 647 75.18 -36.20 -12.09
N GLU A 648 75.51 -34.93 -12.28
CA GLU A 648 76.88 -34.43 -12.51
C GLU A 648 77.86 -34.96 -11.43
N ARG A 649 77.47 -34.88 -10.13
CA ARG A 649 78.27 -35.42 -9.03
C ARG A 649 78.38 -36.94 -9.01
N ASN A 650 77.34 -37.66 -9.42
CA ASN A 650 77.41 -39.12 -9.52
C ASN A 650 78.30 -39.53 -10.70
N GLU A 651 78.31 -38.79 -11.80
CA GLU A 651 79.22 -38.97 -12.92
C GLU A 651 80.69 -38.69 -12.51
N GLU A 652 80.95 -37.59 -11.78
CA GLU A 652 82.26 -37.34 -11.14
C GLU A 652 82.70 -38.54 -10.27
N VAL A 653 81.82 -39.05 -9.42
CA VAL A 653 82.11 -40.20 -8.53
C VAL A 653 82.37 -41.49 -9.34
N CYS A 654 81.61 -41.76 -10.40
CA CYS A 654 81.87 -42.89 -11.30
C CYS A 654 83.23 -42.77 -12.00
N ILE A 655 83.60 -41.57 -12.46
CA ILE A 655 84.91 -41.29 -13.05
C ILE A 655 86.03 -41.48 -12.01
N PHE A 656 85.82 -41.09 -10.75
CA PHE A 656 86.79 -41.37 -9.68
C PHE A 656 86.91 -42.86 -9.37
N TYR A 657 85.81 -43.62 -9.33
CA TYR A 657 85.87 -45.08 -9.14
C TYR A 657 86.65 -45.78 -10.26
N GLU A 658 86.39 -45.43 -11.53
CA GLU A 658 87.12 -46.01 -12.65
C GLU A 658 88.61 -45.61 -12.64
N LYS A 659 88.91 -44.35 -12.28
CA LYS A 659 90.29 -43.88 -12.11
C LYS A 659 91.03 -44.62 -10.98
N VAL A 660 90.37 -44.90 -9.85
CA VAL A 660 90.91 -45.71 -8.76
C VAL A 660 91.12 -47.15 -9.21
N ASN A 661 90.17 -47.76 -9.92
CA ASN A 661 90.27 -49.12 -10.46
C ASN A 661 91.46 -49.27 -11.44
N ILE A 662 91.65 -48.28 -12.33
CA ILE A 662 92.83 -48.21 -13.22
C ILE A 662 94.12 -48.03 -12.42
N GLN A 663 94.13 -47.20 -11.36
CA GLN A 663 95.30 -47.03 -10.50
C GLN A 663 95.65 -48.29 -9.70
N ASP A 664 94.66 -48.98 -9.13
CA ASP A 664 94.84 -50.28 -8.46
C ASP A 664 95.40 -51.33 -9.43
N GLN A 665 94.93 -51.37 -10.69
CA GLN A 665 95.46 -52.30 -11.68
C GLN A 665 96.88 -51.93 -12.12
N MET A 666 97.23 -50.64 -12.22
CA MET A 666 98.62 -50.22 -12.44
C MET A 666 99.52 -50.58 -11.26
N ILE A 667 99.05 -50.43 -10.02
CA ILE A 667 99.78 -50.83 -8.81
C ILE A 667 100.00 -52.35 -8.80
N ARG A 668 98.98 -53.15 -9.09
CA ARG A 668 99.09 -54.62 -9.20
C ARG A 668 100.12 -55.02 -10.26
N ASN A 669 100.03 -54.48 -11.46
CA ASN A 669 101.00 -54.73 -12.54
C ASN A 669 102.42 -54.33 -12.10
N GLY A 670 102.58 -53.18 -11.44
CA GLY A 670 103.85 -52.71 -10.88
C GLY A 670 104.41 -53.61 -9.79
N THR A 671 103.57 -54.17 -8.91
CA THR A 671 104.02 -55.13 -7.89
C THR A 671 104.45 -56.47 -8.49
N VAL A 672 103.84 -56.92 -9.59
CA VAL A 672 104.25 -58.14 -10.30
C VAL A 672 105.60 -57.95 -10.99
N GLU A 673 105.80 -56.83 -11.71
CA GLU A 673 107.11 -56.51 -12.31
C GLU A 673 108.18 -56.33 -11.23
N LEU A 674 107.87 -55.66 -10.11
CA LEU A 674 108.81 -55.50 -8.99
C LEU A 674 109.18 -56.86 -8.37
N GLN A 675 108.23 -57.78 -8.18
CA GLN A 675 108.51 -59.14 -7.72
C GLN A 675 109.42 -59.89 -8.70
N ALA A 676 109.18 -59.79 -10.01
CA ALA A 676 110.05 -60.39 -11.02
C ALA A 676 111.49 -59.84 -10.95
N ARG A 677 111.66 -58.53 -10.69
CA ARG A 677 113.00 -57.92 -10.46
C ARG A 677 113.62 -58.34 -9.14
N GLU A 678 112.85 -58.52 -8.07
CA GLU A 678 113.36 -59.08 -6.81
C GLU A 678 113.78 -60.56 -6.93
N GLU A 679 113.18 -61.31 -7.84
CA GLU A 679 113.57 -62.68 -8.18
C GLU A 679 114.81 -62.72 -9.06
N GLU A 680 114.89 -61.86 -10.09
CA GLU A 680 116.10 -61.63 -10.89
C GLU A 680 117.31 -61.24 -10.01
N ILE A 681 117.11 -60.31 -9.07
CA ILE A 681 118.14 -59.90 -8.09
C ILE A 681 118.50 -61.04 -7.13
N ARG A 682 117.53 -61.89 -6.71
CA ARG A 682 117.82 -63.08 -5.89
C ARG A 682 118.65 -64.10 -6.66
N PHE A 683 118.32 -64.36 -7.92
CA PHE A 683 119.04 -65.27 -8.80
C PHE A 683 120.49 -64.80 -9.03
N LEU A 684 120.69 -63.52 -9.39
CA LEU A 684 122.02 -62.93 -9.57
C LEU A 684 122.85 -62.95 -8.27
N LYS A 685 122.22 -62.73 -7.10
CA LYS A 685 122.90 -62.90 -5.79
C LYS A 685 123.30 -64.35 -5.53
N MET A 686 122.51 -65.33 -5.97
CA MET A 686 122.84 -66.75 -5.84
C MET A 686 124.04 -67.12 -6.73
N GLN A 687 124.03 -66.70 -8.00
CA GLN A 687 125.17 -66.88 -8.92
C GLN A 687 126.45 -66.24 -8.38
N MET A 688 126.38 -64.99 -7.91
CA MET A 688 127.53 -64.30 -7.29
C MET A 688 128.09 -65.06 -6.07
N ASN A 689 127.23 -65.71 -5.27
CA ASN A 689 127.68 -66.52 -4.13
C ASN A 689 128.28 -67.86 -4.57
N GLU A 690 127.81 -68.45 -5.66
CA GLU A 690 128.38 -69.66 -6.25
C GLU A 690 129.76 -69.40 -6.86
N GLU A 691 129.94 -68.29 -7.58
CA GLU A 691 131.26 -67.85 -8.08
C GLU A 691 132.24 -67.55 -6.93
N LYS A 692 131.78 -66.93 -5.83
CA LYS A 692 132.58 -66.73 -4.62
C LYS A 692 132.98 -68.05 -3.96
N ARG A 693 132.10 -69.06 -3.97
CA ARG A 693 132.39 -70.42 -3.50
C ARG A 693 133.43 -71.09 -4.41
N PHE A 694 133.27 -71.01 -5.72
CA PHE A 694 134.21 -71.57 -6.70
C PHE A 694 135.61 -70.95 -6.54
N THR A 695 135.67 -69.62 -6.44
CA THR A 695 136.88 -68.85 -6.12
C THR A 695 137.53 -69.32 -4.81
N SER A 696 136.74 -69.53 -3.75
CA SER A 696 137.26 -70.02 -2.46
C SER A 696 137.83 -71.43 -2.54
N VAL A 697 137.21 -72.32 -3.33
CA VAL A 697 137.72 -73.68 -3.57
C VAL A 697 139.03 -73.66 -4.35
N LEU A 698 139.15 -72.81 -5.37
CA LEU A 698 140.41 -72.64 -6.12
C LEU A 698 141.55 -72.13 -5.22
N TYR A 699 141.29 -71.16 -4.34
CA TYR A 699 142.28 -70.70 -3.37
C TYR A 699 142.69 -71.81 -2.38
N ALA A 700 141.76 -72.67 -1.96
CA ALA A 700 142.05 -73.82 -1.09
C ALA A 700 142.87 -74.92 -1.79
N GLN A 701 142.83 -75.03 -3.13
CA GLN A 701 143.63 -75.97 -3.92
C GLN A 701 145.05 -75.44 -4.24
N LEU A 702 145.29 -74.13 -4.10
CA LEU A 702 146.56 -73.50 -4.43
C LEU A 702 147.79 -74.11 -3.71
N PRO A 703 147.76 -74.48 -2.42
CA PRO A 703 148.90 -75.10 -1.74
C PRO A 703 149.29 -76.47 -2.34
N ASN A 704 148.30 -77.26 -2.77
CA ASN A 704 148.54 -78.56 -3.39
C ASN A 704 149.28 -78.40 -4.72
N LYS A 705 148.92 -77.37 -5.52
CA LYS A 705 149.67 -77.04 -6.75
C LYS A 705 151.14 -76.75 -6.45
N VAL A 706 151.44 -75.96 -5.41
CA VAL A 706 152.82 -75.66 -5.01
C VAL A 706 153.57 -76.91 -4.55
N SER A 707 152.90 -77.85 -3.85
CA SER A 707 153.48 -79.16 -3.50
C SER A 707 153.85 -79.96 -4.76
N TYR A 708 152.94 -80.06 -5.73
CA TYR A 708 153.20 -80.78 -6.98
C TYR A 708 154.27 -80.09 -7.84
N GLU A 709 154.38 -78.77 -7.83
CA GLU A 709 155.48 -78.04 -8.49
C GLU A 709 156.84 -78.32 -7.84
N GLN A 710 156.89 -78.52 -6.51
CA GLN A 710 158.12 -78.94 -5.81
C GLN A 710 158.48 -80.41 -6.08
N GLU A 711 157.50 -81.32 -6.07
CA GLU A 711 157.68 -82.73 -6.43
C GLU A 711 158.13 -82.91 -7.89
N LEU A 712 157.62 -82.10 -8.81
CA LEU A 712 158.05 -82.10 -10.21
C LEU A 712 159.54 -81.76 -10.34
N VAL A 713 160.03 -80.77 -9.59
CA VAL A 713 161.44 -80.36 -9.61
C VAL A 713 162.36 -81.45 -9.06
N THR A 714 161.99 -82.12 -7.96
CA THR A 714 162.78 -83.26 -7.46
C THR A 714 162.76 -84.45 -8.41
N LEU A 715 161.63 -84.74 -9.06
CA LEU A 715 161.54 -85.78 -10.09
C LEU A 715 162.37 -85.46 -11.34
N GLN A 716 162.45 -84.19 -11.76
CA GLN A 716 163.31 -83.76 -12.87
C GLN A 716 164.81 -83.91 -12.54
N ILE A 717 165.22 -83.59 -11.31
CA ILE A 717 166.60 -83.80 -10.84
C ILE A 717 166.95 -85.30 -10.82
N GLN A 718 166.04 -86.14 -10.33
CA GLN A 718 166.22 -87.60 -10.33
C GLN A 718 166.26 -88.18 -11.75
N LEU A 719 165.41 -87.67 -12.66
CA LEU A 719 165.38 -88.10 -14.06
C LEU A 719 166.71 -87.82 -14.76
N GLN A 720 167.31 -86.64 -14.56
CA GLN A 720 168.62 -86.31 -15.14
C GLN A 720 169.72 -87.27 -14.64
N GLN A 721 169.77 -87.51 -13.32
CA GLN A 721 170.73 -88.46 -12.72
C GLN A 721 170.56 -89.89 -13.26
N CYS A 722 169.34 -90.31 -13.59
CA CYS A 722 169.07 -91.59 -14.24
C CYS A 722 169.46 -91.58 -15.74
N GLN A 723 169.27 -90.48 -16.46
CA GLN A 723 169.63 -90.35 -17.88
C GLN A 723 171.15 -90.35 -18.10
N ASP A 724 171.91 -89.63 -17.27
CA ASP A 724 173.38 -89.60 -17.34
C ASP A 724 173.95 -91.02 -17.14
N ARG A 725 173.37 -91.78 -16.20
CA ARG A 725 173.72 -93.17 -15.91
C ARG A 725 173.23 -94.16 -16.98
N MET A 726 172.15 -93.83 -17.69
CA MET A 726 171.66 -94.61 -18.82
C MET A 726 172.60 -94.48 -20.02
N LEU A 727 173.16 -93.29 -20.27
CA LEU A 727 174.14 -93.06 -21.33
C LEU A 727 175.50 -93.76 -21.12
N GLU A 728 175.88 -94.05 -19.88
CA GLU A 728 177.00 -94.96 -19.59
C GLU A 728 176.64 -96.40 -19.99
N LEU A 729 175.46 -96.89 -19.58
CA LEU A 729 174.99 -98.25 -19.87
C LEU A 729 174.66 -98.48 -21.36
N GLU A 730 174.19 -97.48 -22.09
CA GLU A 730 173.94 -97.58 -23.54
C GLU A 730 175.23 -97.79 -24.36
N LYS A 731 176.41 -97.48 -23.80
CA LYS A 731 177.70 -97.87 -24.37
C LYS A 731 178.13 -99.30 -24.03
N GLU A 732 177.59 -99.90 -22.96
CA GLU A 732 177.79 -101.33 -22.68
C GLU A 732 176.79 -102.22 -23.46
N ILE A 733 175.71 -101.65 -24.01
CA ILE A 733 174.73 -102.33 -24.88
C ILE A 733 175.26 -102.44 -26.34
N GLU A 734 176.56 -102.70 -26.48
CA GLU A 734 177.15 -103.20 -27.72
C GLU A 734 176.66 -104.64 -28.04
N ASN A 735 176.90 -105.04 -29.29
CA ASN A 735 176.90 -106.43 -29.79
C ASN A 735 175.52 -107.13 -30.02
N PRO A 736 175.01 -107.16 -31.27
CA PRO A 736 173.64 -107.57 -31.60
C PRO A 736 173.46 -109.10 -31.83
N TYR A 737 173.78 -109.93 -30.83
CA TYR A 737 173.66 -111.41 -30.92
C TYR A 737 173.03 -112.09 -29.68
N ASP A 738 171.80 -111.73 -29.28
CA ASP A 738 170.93 -112.55 -28.41
C ASP A 738 169.46 -112.53 -28.89
N GLU A 739 168.82 -113.69 -28.95
CA GLU A 739 167.61 -113.95 -29.77
C GLU A 739 166.26 -113.58 -29.09
N LYS A 740 166.28 -113.04 -27.86
CA LYS A 740 165.13 -113.08 -26.94
C LYS A 740 164.06 -111.98 -27.06
N ARG A 741 164.00 -111.15 -28.12
CA ARG A 741 163.31 -109.83 -28.08
C ARG A 741 162.36 -109.42 -29.25
N VAL A 742 161.38 -110.23 -29.71
CA VAL A 742 160.39 -109.84 -30.77
C VAL A 742 158.99 -110.52 -30.63
N ARG A 743 157.84 -109.82 -30.90
CA ARG A 743 156.51 -110.31 -31.48
C ARG A 743 155.26 -109.37 -31.27
N TYR A 744 154.29 -109.27 -32.23
CA TYR A 744 152.89 -108.72 -32.10
C TYR A 744 151.87 -109.21 -33.21
N LEU A 745 150.53 -108.90 -33.18
CA LEU A 745 149.40 -109.43 -34.06
C LEU A 745 148.07 -108.52 -34.23
N GLU A 746 147.06 -108.94 -35.06
CA GLU A 746 145.78 -108.27 -35.58
C GLU A 746 144.40 -108.59 -34.85
N GLY A 747 143.12 -108.23 -35.19
CA GLY A 747 142.27 -107.62 -36.32
C GLY A 747 140.73 -107.60 -35.93
N LYS A 748 139.58 -107.38 -36.66
CA LYS A 748 139.05 -106.89 -38.01
C LYS A 748 137.45 -106.81 -38.04
N ASP A 749 136.73 -106.29 -39.09
CA ASP A 749 135.24 -105.93 -39.12
C ASP A 749 134.39 -106.25 -40.45
N LEU A 750 133.07 -105.89 -40.61
CA LEU A 750 132.01 -106.48 -41.55
C LEU A 750 131.27 -105.58 -42.65
N PRO A 751 130.39 -106.11 -43.59
CA PRO A 751 130.06 -105.55 -44.94
C PRO A 751 128.58 -105.08 -45.30
N PRO A 752 128.28 -104.55 -46.52
CA PRO A 752 127.11 -103.65 -46.79
C PRO A 752 125.74 -104.17 -47.31
N ALA A 753 125.53 -105.45 -47.64
CA ALA A 753 124.35 -105.87 -48.42
C ALA A 753 122.99 -105.59 -47.74
N GLU A 754 122.93 -105.78 -46.42
CA GLU A 754 121.73 -105.64 -45.58
C GLU A 754 121.18 -104.19 -45.50
N MET A 755 121.93 -103.20 -46.03
CA MET A 755 121.56 -101.78 -45.93
C MET A 755 120.51 -101.35 -46.97
N HIS A 756 120.39 -102.02 -48.11
CA HIS A 756 119.52 -101.59 -49.21
C HIS A 756 118.06 -102.06 -49.04
N GLU A 757 117.85 -103.29 -48.58
CA GLU A 757 116.52 -103.86 -48.27
C GLU A 757 115.75 -103.00 -47.23
N LYS A 758 116.47 -102.22 -46.42
CA LYS A 758 115.91 -101.32 -45.42
C LYS A 758 115.30 -100.03 -45.99
N ILE A 759 115.46 -99.74 -47.28
CA ILE A 759 115.07 -98.46 -47.88
C ILE A 759 113.69 -98.54 -48.58
N GLU A 760 113.44 -99.55 -49.42
CA GLU A 760 112.15 -99.71 -50.12
C GLU A 760 110.95 -99.89 -49.15
N ASP A 761 111.21 -100.55 -48.01
CA ASP A 761 110.27 -100.78 -46.90
C ASP A 761 109.82 -99.48 -46.19
N LEU A 762 110.54 -98.37 -46.40
CA LEU A 762 110.20 -97.05 -45.87
C LEU A 762 109.43 -96.19 -46.88
N GLU A 763 109.73 -96.27 -48.17
CA GLU A 763 109.08 -95.45 -49.20
C GLU A 763 107.62 -95.85 -49.42
N THR A 764 107.34 -97.15 -49.52
CA THR A 764 105.97 -97.70 -49.62
C THR A 764 105.07 -97.19 -48.50
N ARG A 765 105.64 -97.05 -47.30
CA ARG A 765 104.97 -96.68 -46.06
C ARG A 765 104.66 -95.18 -45.93
N LEU A 766 105.26 -94.36 -46.79
CA LEU A 766 104.97 -92.93 -46.90
C LEU A 766 103.69 -92.68 -47.70
N SER A 767 103.54 -93.37 -48.85
CA SER A 767 102.40 -93.18 -49.76
C SER A 767 101.04 -93.45 -49.09
N GLU A 768 100.94 -94.47 -48.25
CA GLU A 768 99.72 -94.77 -47.47
C GLU A 768 99.30 -93.63 -46.53
N LYS A 769 100.22 -92.75 -46.12
CA LYS A 769 99.93 -91.69 -45.14
C LYS A 769 99.33 -90.46 -45.80
N GLU A 770 99.74 -90.14 -47.02
CA GLU A 770 99.26 -88.97 -47.76
C GLU A 770 97.78 -89.13 -48.16
N GLU A 771 97.37 -90.31 -48.60
CA GLU A 771 95.96 -90.61 -48.92
C GLU A 771 95.04 -90.46 -47.68
N THR A 772 95.47 -90.97 -46.52
CA THR A 772 94.71 -90.83 -45.25
C THR A 772 94.65 -89.41 -44.68
N LEU A 773 95.38 -88.46 -45.26
CA LEU A 773 95.30 -87.03 -44.92
C LEU A 773 94.15 -86.37 -45.69
N LEU A 774 94.08 -86.60 -47.00
CA LEU A 774 93.10 -86.03 -47.93
C LEU A 774 91.64 -86.34 -47.55
N GLU A 775 91.35 -87.56 -47.07
CA GLU A 775 90.02 -87.91 -46.57
C GLU A 775 89.58 -87.04 -45.37
N LYS A 776 90.53 -86.68 -44.49
CA LYS A 776 90.23 -85.95 -43.25
C LYS A 776 89.93 -84.48 -43.49
N ASP A 777 90.63 -83.85 -44.43
CA ASP A 777 90.36 -82.46 -44.81
C ASP A 777 88.96 -82.31 -45.44
N LEU A 778 88.54 -83.29 -46.26
CA LEU A 778 87.19 -83.31 -46.84
C LEU A 778 86.08 -83.43 -45.78
N ILE A 779 86.32 -84.24 -44.74
CA ILE A 779 85.43 -84.36 -43.58
C ILE A 779 85.40 -83.04 -42.78
N PHE A 780 86.57 -82.41 -42.57
CA PHE A 780 86.68 -81.16 -41.83
C PHE A 780 85.89 -80.01 -42.47
N GLU A 781 85.87 -79.90 -43.81
CA GLU A 781 85.07 -78.90 -44.51
C GLU A 781 83.56 -79.13 -44.30
N GLN A 782 83.06 -80.37 -44.42
CA GLN A 782 81.65 -80.68 -44.17
C GLN A 782 81.23 -80.37 -42.73
N VAL A 783 82.04 -80.76 -41.74
CA VAL A 783 81.76 -80.48 -40.32
C VAL A 783 81.71 -78.97 -40.08
N THR A 784 82.66 -78.21 -40.61
CA THR A 784 82.69 -76.74 -40.49
C THR A 784 81.42 -76.11 -41.08
N ARG A 785 80.96 -76.59 -42.24
CA ARG A 785 79.76 -76.10 -42.95
C ARG A 785 78.43 -76.54 -42.29
N LEU A 786 78.45 -77.55 -41.43
CA LEU A 786 77.34 -77.90 -40.53
C LEU A 786 77.34 -77.04 -39.28
N VAL A 787 78.48 -76.90 -38.60
CA VAL A 787 78.66 -76.06 -37.41
C VAL A 787 78.25 -74.61 -37.68
N GLY A 788 78.61 -74.04 -38.83
CA GLY A 788 78.18 -72.69 -39.23
C GLY A 788 76.65 -72.52 -39.31
N ARG A 789 75.92 -73.51 -39.85
CA ARG A 789 74.45 -73.47 -39.92
C ARG A 789 73.79 -73.60 -38.54
N VAL A 790 74.33 -74.44 -37.67
CA VAL A 790 73.85 -74.58 -36.28
C VAL A 790 74.12 -73.29 -35.50
N ARG A 791 75.33 -72.72 -35.61
CA ARG A 791 75.72 -71.47 -34.96
C ARG A 791 74.82 -70.30 -35.37
N ASN A 792 74.50 -70.16 -36.65
CA ASN A 792 73.63 -69.07 -37.11
C ASN A 792 72.20 -69.21 -36.55
N LYS A 793 71.60 -70.42 -36.55
CA LYS A 793 70.29 -70.65 -35.90
C LYS A 793 70.32 -70.39 -34.38
N ALA A 794 71.41 -70.78 -33.72
CA ALA A 794 71.59 -70.56 -32.29
C ALA A 794 71.81 -69.07 -31.93
N MET A 795 72.37 -68.27 -32.85
CA MET A 795 72.47 -66.82 -32.70
C MET A 795 71.11 -66.13 -32.89
N THR A 796 70.35 -66.45 -33.94
CA THR A 796 69.03 -65.82 -34.18
C THR A 796 68.03 -66.08 -33.05
N GLY A 797 68.01 -67.31 -32.50
CA GLY A 797 67.15 -67.60 -31.33
C GLY A 797 67.62 -66.98 -30.02
N LYS A 798 68.85 -66.42 -29.98
CA LYS A 798 69.45 -65.87 -28.76
C LYS A 798 68.85 -64.53 -28.37
N ASP A 799 68.55 -63.68 -29.36
CA ASP A 799 67.97 -62.36 -29.15
C ASP A 799 66.50 -62.46 -28.73
N ASP A 800 65.71 -63.34 -29.36
CA ASP A 800 64.34 -63.66 -28.94
C ASP A 800 64.29 -64.19 -27.49
N THR A 801 65.22 -65.10 -27.15
CA THR A 801 65.33 -65.66 -25.79
C THR A 801 65.78 -64.61 -24.78
N LEU A 802 66.69 -63.70 -25.17
CA LEU A 802 67.16 -62.59 -24.34
C LEU A 802 66.02 -61.59 -24.05
N ASP A 803 65.22 -61.23 -25.05
CA ASP A 803 64.09 -60.31 -24.88
C ASP A 803 62.93 -60.94 -24.11
N LEU A 804 62.71 -62.25 -24.25
CA LEU A 804 61.82 -63.00 -23.36
C LEU A 804 62.34 -62.98 -21.91
N ALA A 805 63.64 -63.21 -21.70
CA ALA A 805 64.26 -63.17 -20.37
C ALA A 805 64.20 -61.76 -19.74
N LYS A 806 64.41 -60.68 -20.53
CA LYS A 806 64.20 -59.29 -20.07
C LYS A 806 62.76 -59.07 -19.62
N LYS A 807 61.77 -59.46 -20.44
CA LYS A 807 60.33 -59.32 -20.12
C LYS A 807 59.94 -60.11 -18.87
N VAL A 808 60.44 -61.35 -18.72
CA VAL A 808 60.24 -62.16 -17.51
C VAL A 808 60.88 -61.52 -16.28
N ASN A 809 62.11 -61.01 -16.38
CA ASN A 809 62.78 -60.32 -15.28
C ASN A 809 62.09 -59.01 -14.89
N GLU A 810 61.61 -58.22 -15.86
CA GLU A 810 60.77 -57.04 -15.59
C GLU A 810 59.48 -57.41 -14.86
N LEU A 811 58.76 -58.43 -15.32
CA LEU A 811 57.54 -58.91 -14.67
C LEU A 811 57.84 -59.42 -13.25
N GLN A 812 58.93 -60.15 -13.05
CA GLN A 812 59.34 -60.65 -11.74
C GLN A 812 59.80 -59.52 -10.79
N ALA A 813 60.42 -58.46 -11.32
CA ALA A 813 60.73 -57.25 -10.56
C ALA A 813 59.46 -56.48 -10.18
N LYS A 814 58.54 -56.27 -11.12
CA LYS A 814 57.22 -55.67 -10.89
C LYS A 814 56.43 -56.45 -9.82
N ILE A 815 56.45 -57.78 -9.86
CA ILE A 815 55.85 -58.67 -8.85
C ILE A 815 56.55 -58.53 -7.48
N LYS A 816 57.89 -58.46 -7.42
CA LYS A 816 58.61 -58.22 -6.15
C LYS A 816 58.28 -56.84 -5.55
N ASP A 817 58.06 -55.83 -6.37
CA ASP A 817 57.71 -54.48 -5.91
C ASP A 817 56.24 -54.33 -5.51
N THR A 818 55.30 -54.97 -6.21
CA THR A 818 53.91 -55.07 -5.71
C THR A 818 53.84 -55.90 -4.45
N THR A 819 54.61 -56.99 -4.33
CA THR A 819 54.69 -57.80 -3.11
C THR A 819 55.27 -57.00 -1.94
N ARG A 820 56.32 -56.20 -2.14
CA ARG A 820 56.85 -55.29 -1.10
C ARG A 820 55.84 -54.22 -0.70
N LYS A 821 55.12 -53.60 -1.65
CA LYS A 821 54.06 -52.62 -1.36
C LYS A 821 52.89 -53.27 -0.60
N MET A 822 52.50 -54.49 -0.98
CA MET A 822 51.47 -55.27 -0.28
C MET A 822 51.90 -55.62 1.15
N MET A 823 53.14 -56.09 1.35
CA MET A 823 53.67 -56.35 2.70
C MET A 823 53.75 -55.08 3.55
N ALA A 824 54.10 -53.93 2.95
CA ALA A 824 54.09 -52.64 3.63
C ALA A 824 52.68 -52.24 4.06
N MET A 825 51.68 -52.28 3.16
CA MET A 825 50.28 -51.98 3.50
C MET A 825 49.68 -52.98 4.49
N VAL A 826 50.03 -54.27 4.42
CA VAL A 826 49.59 -55.27 5.42
C VAL A 826 50.19 -54.97 6.79
N SER A 827 51.46 -54.57 6.85
CA SER A 827 52.13 -54.15 8.09
C SER A 827 51.52 -52.86 8.66
N GLU A 828 51.20 -51.89 7.80
CA GLU A 828 50.52 -50.65 8.16
C GLU A 828 49.10 -50.91 8.66
N VAL A 829 48.32 -51.76 7.98
CA VAL A 829 46.98 -52.18 8.42
C VAL A 829 47.05 -52.95 9.74
N SER A 830 48.00 -53.86 9.93
CA SER A 830 48.19 -54.54 11.22
C SER A 830 48.60 -53.58 12.35
N MET A 831 49.47 -52.59 12.08
CA MET A 831 49.82 -51.57 13.07
C MET A 831 48.63 -50.68 13.41
N ASN A 832 47.85 -50.26 12.40
CA ASN A 832 46.64 -49.45 12.60
C ASN A 832 45.52 -50.22 13.30
N GLN A 833 45.38 -51.53 13.04
CA GLN A 833 44.46 -52.41 13.76
C GLN A 833 44.89 -52.61 15.22
N ALA A 834 46.19 -52.80 15.49
CA ALA A 834 46.72 -52.87 16.84
C ALA A 834 46.55 -51.54 17.60
N ASN A 835 46.78 -50.40 16.92
CA ASN A 835 46.53 -49.06 17.47
C ASN A 835 45.03 -48.85 17.76
N ALA A 836 44.14 -49.27 16.86
CA ALA A 836 42.69 -49.18 17.07
C ALA A 836 42.23 -50.05 18.25
N MET A 837 42.72 -51.29 18.38
CA MET A 837 42.46 -52.15 19.54
C MET A 837 42.98 -51.52 20.84
N LYS A 838 44.19 -50.95 20.83
CA LYS A 838 44.78 -50.28 22.00
C LYS A 838 44.02 -49.01 22.39
N LEU A 839 43.55 -48.23 21.41
CA LEU A 839 42.68 -47.08 21.65
C LEU A 839 41.30 -47.50 22.17
N GLN A 840 40.71 -48.57 21.64
CA GLN A 840 39.43 -49.10 22.12
C GLN A 840 39.54 -49.67 23.54
N GLN A 841 40.66 -50.30 23.89
CA GLN A 841 40.96 -50.72 25.26
C GLN A 841 41.12 -49.51 26.18
N GLY A 842 41.95 -48.52 25.80
CA GLY A 842 42.13 -47.30 26.59
C GLY A 842 40.85 -46.49 26.76
N LEU A 843 39.94 -46.53 25.77
CA LEU A 843 38.62 -45.91 25.86
C LEU A 843 37.76 -46.62 26.91
N LYS A 844 37.70 -47.96 26.91
CA LYS A 844 37.02 -48.74 27.97
C LYS A 844 37.64 -48.55 29.36
N GLU A 845 38.96 -48.45 29.45
CA GLU A 845 39.67 -48.15 30.71
C GLU A 845 39.26 -46.76 31.23
N LYS A 846 39.15 -45.74 30.35
CA LYS A 846 38.66 -44.41 30.71
C LYS A 846 37.15 -44.33 30.97
N GLU A 847 36.33 -45.13 30.31
CA GLU A 847 34.90 -45.28 30.65
C GLU A 847 34.74 -45.86 32.06
N SER A 848 35.52 -46.89 32.42
CA SER A 848 35.46 -47.49 33.75
C SER A 848 36.07 -46.60 34.84
N GLU A 849 37.14 -45.84 34.55
CA GLU A 849 37.62 -44.77 35.44
C GLU A 849 36.54 -43.70 35.67
N LEU A 850 35.85 -43.27 34.60
CA LEU A 850 34.79 -42.26 34.68
C LEU A 850 33.58 -42.76 35.50
N GLU A 851 33.16 -44.00 35.28
CA GLU A 851 32.10 -44.66 36.06
C GLU A 851 32.49 -44.75 37.55
N GLN A 852 33.73 -45.10 37.86
CA GLN A 852 34.26 -45.05 39.22
C GLN A 852 34.32 -43.62 39.80
N CYS A 853 34.65 -42.62 38.98
CA CYS A 853 34.62 -41.20 39.40
C CYS A 853 33.20 -40.76 39.78
N TYR A 854 32.17 -41.14 39.01
CA TYR A 854 30.77 -40.89 39.34
C TYR A 854 30.35 -41.60 40.63
N ILE A 855 30.69 -42.89 40.80
CA ILE A 855 30.36 -43.67 42.00
C ILE A 855 31.05 -43.12 43.27
N ARG A 856 32.25 -42.54 43.17
CA ARG A 856 32.89 -41.80 44.28
C ARG A 856 32.15 -40.49 44.57
N MET A 857 31.85 -39.71 43.53
CA MET A 857 31.16 -38.43 43.66
C MET A 857 29.75 -38.57 44.26
N GLU A 858 28.98 -39.62 43.91
CA GLU A 858 27.68 -39.93 44.52
C GLU A 858 27.77 -40.27 46.01
N LYS A 859 28.93 -40.75 46.50
CA LYS A 859 29.21 -40.99 47.93
C LYS A 859 29.72 -39.75 48.66
N GLY A 860 29.94 -38.64 47.96
CA GLY A 860 30.60 -37.44 48.49
C GLY A 860 32.12 -37.56 48.60
N GLU A 861 32.73 -38.57 47.97
CA GLU A 861 34.19 -38.74 47.90
C GLU A 861 34.76 -37.95 46.71
N PRO A 862 36.03 -37.50 46.75
CA PRO A 862 36.69 -36.89 45.59
C PRO A 862 36.66 -37.82 44.36
N PRO A 863 36.33 -37.31 43.16
CA PRO A 863 36.15 -38.17 41.98
C PRO A 863 37.39 -38.99 41.61
N SER A 864 38.60 -38.46 41.82
CA SER A 864 39.86 -39.16 41.61
C SER A 864 40.90 -38.70 42.63
N GLU A 865 41.82 -39.59 43.03
CA GLU A 865 42.94 -39.26 43.93
C GLU A 865 43.85 -38.18 43.35
N ASP A 866 43.99 -38.05 42.03
CA ASP A 866 44.78 -36.97 41.44
C ASP A 866 44.09 -35.60 41.59
N ILE A 867 42.74 -35.59 41.59
CA ILE A 867 41.92 -34.40 41.86
C ILE A 867 41.97 -34.07 43.36
N GLU A 868 41.90 -35.08 44.23
CA GLU A 868 42.11 -34.94 45.67
C GLU A 868 43.50 -34.38 45.99
N ARG A 869 44.56 -34.94 45.42
CA ARG A 869 45.93 -34.45 45.60
C ARG A 869 46.13 -33.05 45.01
N ALA A 870 45.42 -32.68 43.95
CA ALA A 870 45.38 -31.32 43.42
C ALA A 870 44.63 -30.35 44.34
N TRP A 871 43.49 -30.75 44.91
CA TRP A 871 42.72 -29.98 45.88
C TRP A 871 43.50 -29.76 47.18
N LEU A 872 44.08 -30.82 47.75
CA LEU A 872 44.98 -30.76 48.90
C LEU A 872 46.27 -29.96 48.59
N LYS A 873 46.70 -29.85 47.34
CA LYS A 873 47.77 -28.93 46.95
C LYS A 873 47.25 -27.48 46.92
N LEU A 874 46.05 -27.24 46.39
CA LEU A 874 45.44 -25.92 46.32
C LEU A 874 45.25 -25.33 47.72
N LEU A 875 44.69 -26.10 48.68
CA LEU A 875 44.64 -25.69 50.09
C LEU A 875 46.02 -25.33 50.65
N ARG A 876 47.05 -26.15 50.44
CA ARG A 876 48.42 -25.86 50.94
C ARG A 876 49.11 -24.68 50.24
N ASP A 877 48.74 -24.38 48.98
CA ASP A 877 49.19 -23.19 48.26
C ASP A 877 48.33 -21.94 48.64
N GLU A 878 47.19 -22.12 49.29
CA GLU A 878 46.31 -21.07 49.83
C GLU A 878 46.68 -20.74 51.29
N GLU A 879 46.89 -21.73 52.15
CA GLU A 879 47.54 -21.62 53.46
C GLU A 879 48.89 -20.92 53.36
N ARG A 880 49.71 -21.27 52.36
CA ARG A 880 51.00 -20.58 52.13
C ARG A 880 50.80 -19.12 51.74
N LYS A 881 49.77 -18.75 50.97
CA LYS A 881 49.49 -17.34 50.64
C LYS A 881 49.03 -16.54 51.85
N VAL A 882 48.30 -17.16 52.78
CA VAL A 882 47.96 -16.52 54.06
C VAL A 882 49.24 -16.25 54.84
N LEU A 883 50.11 -17.26 55.01
CA LEU A 883 51.41 -17.10 55.67
C LEU A 883 52.33 -16.08 54.97
N GLU A 884 52.43 -16.09 53.64
CA GLU A 884 53.21 -15.12 52.85
C GLU A 884 52.64 -13.68 52.93
N MET A 885 51.34 -13.50 53.20
CA MET A 885 50.77 -12.18 53.49
C MET A 885 51.03 -11.74 54.94
N GLU A 886 50.99 -12.67 55.89
CA GLU A 886 51.22 -12.39 57.31
C GLU A 886 52.71 -12.12 57.59
N GLU A 887 53.61 -12.87 56.94
CA GLU A 887 55.07 -12.63 56.89
C GLU A 887 55.40 -11.30 56.20
N LYS A 888 54.72 -10.95 55.10
CA LYS A 888 54.86 -9.61 54.49
C LYS A 888 54.43 -8.48 55.41
N ARG A 889 53.34 -8.64 56.16
CA ARG A 889 52.89 -7.60 57.09
C ARG A 889 53.90 -7.38 58.23
N LEU A 890 54.55 -8.46 58.69
CA LEU A 890 55.67 -8.38 59.64
C LEU A 890 56.91 -7.71 59.03
N ILE A 891 57.19 -7.93 57.74
CA ILE A 891 58.28 -7.24 57.03
C ILE A 891 57.98 -5.74 56.85
N GLU A 892 56.73 -5.36 56.56
CA GLU A 892 56.33 -3.94 56.54
C GLU A 892 56.44 -3.30 57.94
N GLU A 893 56.07 -4.03 59.01
CA GLU A 893 56.26 -3.62 60.42
C GLU A 893 57.76 -3.53 60.82
N GLU A 894 58.67 -4.31 60.20
CA GLU A 894 60.12 -4.15 60.36
C GLU A 894 60.69 -2.98 59.54
N GLU A 895 60.26 -2.77 58.29
CA GLU A 895 60.79 -1.70 57.43
C GLU A 895 60.52 -0.29 58.00
N GLU A 896 59.44 -0.09 58.76
CA GLU A 896 59.22 1.16 59.50
C GLU A 896 60.28 1.42 60.60
N GLN A 897 60.85 0.37 61.22
CA GLN A 897 61.91 0.53 62.24
C GLN A 897 63.25 1.01 61.66
N TYR A 898 63.51 0.78 60.37
CA TYR A 898 64.74 1.21 59.70
C TYR A 898 64.67 2.62 59.09
N GLN A 899 63.58 3.37 59.31
CA GLN A 899 63.46 4.78 58.90
C GLN A 899 64.05 5.73 59.96
N THR A 900 65.23 6.28 59.65
CA THR A 900 65.81 7.38 60.46
C THR A 900 65.16 8.72 60.09
N SER A 901 65.20 9.69 61.03
CA SER A 901 64.49 10.99 60.95
C SER A 901 64.89 11.92 59.79
N GLY A 902 65.77 11.49 58.90
CA GLY A 902 66.13 12.17 57.63
C GLY A 902 65.49 11.56 56.38
N GLY A 903 64.62 10.54 56.51
CA GLY A 903 63.93 9.92 55.36
C GLY A 903 64.83 9.02 54.49
N VAL A 904 65.91 8.48 55.06
CA VAL A 904 66.82 7.54 54.38
C VAL A 904 66.77 6.19 55.09
N THR A 905 66.25 5.18 54.40
CA THR A 905 66.21 3.79 54.87
C THR A 905 67.62 3.18 54.85
N THR A 906 68.01 2.51 55.94
CA THR A 906 69.36 1.94 56.10
C THR A 906 69.32 0.43 56.26
N THR A 907 69.91 -0.30 55.31
CA THR A 907 69.99 -1.78 55.30
C THR A 907 71.19 -2.36 56.07
N ALA A 908 71.82 -1.57 56.95
CA ALA A 908 72.96 -2.01 57.74
C ALA A 908 72.52 -2.65 59.07
N GLU A 909 72.71 -3.97 59.25
CA GLU A 909 72.59 -4.65 60.55
C GLU A 909 73.39 -3.87 61.62
N PRO A 910 72.78 -3.40 62.72
CA PRO A 910 73.50 -2.71 63.80
C PRO A 910 74.43 -3.71 64.49
N ARG A 911 75.75 -3.56 64.27
CA ARG A 911 76.75 -4.53 64.73
C ARG A 911 76.78 -4.63 66.27
N PRO A 912 76.50 -5.80 66.88
CA PRO A 912 76.46 -5.97 68.33
C PRO A 912 77.88 -6.09 68.92
N ASN A 913 78.63 -4.98 68.88
CA ASN A 913 80.02 -4.89 69.39
C ASN A 913 80.15 -4.08 70.69
N ALA A 914 79.04 -3.61 71.26
CA ALA A 914 78.97 -3.05 72.61
C ALA A 914 77.60 -3.37 73.23
N TYR A 915 77.60 -3.87 74.46
CA TYR A 915 76.40 -3.92 75.30
C TYR A 915 76.37 -2.65 76.15
N ILE A 916 75.24 -1.93 76.10
CA ILE A 916 74.93 -0.81 77.00
C ILE A 916 73.95 -1.36 78.04
N PRO A 917 74.28 -1.37 79.35
CA PRO A 917 73.35 -1.79 80.38
C PRO A 917 72.31 -0.69 80.65
N ASP A 918 71.03 -1.08 80.71
CA ASP A 918 69.91 -0.20 81.02
C ASP A 918 69.77 0.02 82.54
N ASP A 919 70.69 0.78 83.15
CA ASP A 919 70.64 1.14 84.58
C ASP A 919 70.83 2.66 84.78
N ASP A 920 69.80 3.30 85.33
CA ASP A 920 69.39 4.67 84.96
C ASP A 920 70.03 5.76 85.84
N SER A 921 71.37 5.74 86.00
CA SER A 921 72.06 6.65 86.95
C SER A 921 73.51 7.05 86.64
N GLU A 922 74.20 6.52 85.63
CA GLU A 922 75.54 7.03 85.25
C GLU A 922 75.85 6.84 83.74
N LEU A 923 76.70 7.71 83.18
CA LEU A 923 76.93 7.80 81.72
C LEU A 923 77.54 6.52 81.12
N PRO A 924 76.91 5.89 80.10
CA PRO A 924 77.35 4.59 79.59
C PRO A 924 78.60 4.70 78.69
N ILE A 925 79.75 4.23 79.20
CA ILE A 925 80.99 4.08 78.43
C ILE A 925 81.13 2.61 77.97
N PRO A 926 81.21 2.31 76.66
CA PRO A 926 81.31 0.95 76.14
C PRO A 926 82.50 0.15 76.68
N ARG A 927 82.28 -1.13 76.98
CA ARG A 927 83.34 -2.11 77.32
C ARG A 927 83.44 -3.20 76.25
N PRO A 928 84.65 -3.60 75.81
CA PRO A 928 84.81 -4.66 74.82
C PRO A 928 84.38 -6.04 75.33
N TYR A 929 83.83 -6.88 74.45
CA TYR A 929 83.60 -8.29 74.74
C TYR A 929 84.92 -9.03 75.04
N GLY A 930 84.88 -9.96 76.00
CA GLY A 930 86.01 -10.79 76.39
C GLY A 930 86.34 -11.89 75.38
N LYS A 931 87.22 -12.83 75.77
CA LYS A 931 87.83 -13.88 74.94
C LYS A 931 86.87 -14.90 74.27
N HIS A 932 85.56 -14.74 74.41
CA HIS A 932 84.51 -15.59 73.86
C HIS A 932 83.43 -14.75 73.16
N ALA A 933 83.82 -14.02 72.12
CA ALA A 933 82.87 -13.32 71.25
C ALA A 933 82.04 -14.33 70.44
N PRO A 934 80.69 -14.16 70.31
CA PRO A 934 79.87 -15.03 69.48
C PRO A 934 80.24 -14.93 67.99
N PHE A 935 80.50 -16.07 67.35
CA PHE A 935 80.84 -16.15 65.93
C PHE A 935 79.62 -16.63 65.12
N LYS A 936 79.04 -15.74 64.29
CA LYS A 936 77.97 -16.04 63.32
C LYS A 936 78.59 -16.84 62.15
N PRO A 937 78.30 -18.14 61.95
CA PRO A 937 78.89 -18.92 60.87
C PRO A 937 78.34 -18.48 59.50
N ASN A 938 79.17 -18.47 58.46
CA ASN A 938 78.72 -18.21 57.10
C ASN A 938 78.02 -19.44 56.49
N GLU A 939 76.97 -19.23 55.72
CA GLU A 939 76.25 -20.28 55.00
C GLU A 939 77.07 -20.89 53.85
N PRO A 940 76.90 -22.20 53.54
CA PRO A 940 77.61 -22.86 52.46
C PRO A 940 77.04 -22.50 51.07
N GLY A 941 77.91 -22.05 50.16
CA GLY A 941 77.53 -21.62 48.81
C GLY A 941 76.95 -22.73 47.91
N SER A 942 76.17 -22.31 46.91
CA SER A 942 75.27 -23.13 46.06
C SER A 942 75.95 -24.14 45.08
N THR A 943 77.19 -24.56 45.34
CA THR A 943 78.03 -25.33 44.40
C THR A 943 78.32 -26.78 44.81
N MET A 944 77.47 -27.40 45.64
CA MET A 944 77.54 -28.85 45.93
C MET A 944 76.30 -29.61 45.41
N ARG A 945 76.32 -30.03 44.13
CA ARG A 945 75.26 -30.84 43.50
C ARG A 945 75.74 -32.11 42.77
N HIS A 946 76.86 -32.71 43.20
CA HIS A 946 77.35 -33.99 42.64
C HIS A 946 77.81 -34.99 43.70
N ILE A 947 76.85 -35.64 44.39
CA ILE A 947 77.07 -36.88 45.13
C ILE A 947 75.96 -37.87 44.73
N ARG A 948 76.34 -39.00 44.13
CA ARG A 948 75.40 -40.12 43.86
C ARG A 948 75.14 -40.88 45.16
N LYS A 949 73.87 -41.12 45.50
CA LYS A 949 73.52 -42.02 46.62
C LYS A 949 73.79 -43.49 46.24
N PRO A 950 74.26 -44.35 47.17
CA PRO A 950 74.40 -45.78 46.91
C PRO A 950 73.05 -46.46 46.70
N VAL A 951 73.02 -47.50 45.86
CA VAL A 951 71.85 -48.38 45.69
C VAL A 951 72.00 -49.57 46.67
N PRO A 952 71.04 -49.82 47.58
CA PRO A 952 71.06 -51.01 48.42
C PRO A 952 70.80 -52.26 47.58
N LYS A 953 71.51 -53.36 47.87
CA LYS A 953 71.16 -54.68 47.32
C LYS A 953 69.95 -55.26 48.07
N PRO A 954 69.05 -56.00 47.40
CA PRO A 954 68.02 -56.76 48.09
C PRO A 954 68.66 -57.88 48.92
N ILE A 955 67.96 -58.30 49.98
CA ILE A 955 68.29 -59.45 50.81
C ILE A 955 67.33 -60.58 50.43
N GLU A 956 67.83 -61.79 50.24
CA GLU A 956 67.02 -62.99 50.00
C GLU A 956 66.64 -63.64 51.35
N ILE A 957 65.33 -63.71 51.62
CA ILE A 957 64.65 -64.70 52.47
C ILE A 957 63.29 -64.99 51.81
#